data_AF-A0A292SSS4-F1
#
_entry.id   AF-A0A292SSS4-F1
#
_cell.length_a   1.000
_cell.length_b   1.000
_cell.length_c   1.000
_cell.angle_alpha   90.00
_cell.angle_beta   90.00
_cell.angle_gamma   90.00
#
_symmetry.space_group_name_H-M   'P 1'
#
loop_
_entity.id
_entity.type
_entity.pdbx_description
1 polymer ?
#
loop_
_entity_poly.entity_id
_entity_poly.type
_entity_poly.pdbx_seq_one_letter_code
_entity_poly.pdbx_strand_id
1 'polypeptide(L)'
;GGASFPGVHISFTGADKNIHQFVSYAPENKRYNVSNYSSGGLGVVSYEAPVSWRLHENADVRDFSPYHSYDNADGGIKVVKLKKDADGKIIDSYTADSFIRADQNESLADIAKRVKLEQGEELSYAIQLKPGDDGKHKFIRLEDAGIQGSFTRPADNAIDQVTTVPYRLFRAVDIKDSVDVAIDNYKNSILTKIQKPYIEPITAEVREEFKEQLAAAAEKDKAATELMKKEAEIIRKNKPNVFIDTSYIGTETLKVEAEIKKEVKERLGKNAEIKAKFDEKLKTQEVIDYIKGIKAKAAPEVAERNAVYFLHTKELARFENAYGIGGSAYGTYGSYGSYGSYGTLGKDGMKTVSTNIAYADNNRALVDLMPKLNTEAHGNYNPANWWLHDRPAFITMNSIADASHFGNDYYNGLKIHGTFHNPGRDYQGAESNPFEFFRMVAREEDVKMLNKHKQLATLRNIEKNWASASDEEKRFANQILRPFMENFLDDYVDTAKDVRTFNISMTPVAGTRINPKNMSAGSVSVNYGKEMKSLETPDIAQFMTAKLAKIKTIDITNGNTPANLKLNDAEANFCQNGEINGLTKKKAGFTTYEYKPVFDDAGKLVSDNLDEVMNAKKANLKWFLDTVGNAYETGGSQGITKIFFSDAQIKKGASIIGSLSKFNEGDMMFIGWGRPDPQKGYPSTFQSFLEFLKDPNIDKEVKKHTKLIVGAGIWDEGARDFEWVKDIIQQIESLDGGIYKGNACYVNGFFPNRLVGCATYSIFSSRFEPCGITPLESFAAGTPVISNNTGGAPDFITATRGYLTKRPYLINPTELNIPAEVTAGKSGAELGNIIDSYRMNANALELKDCLIAATKDYKLQPEEGKLSKYAEMVKDALNQKIDWHNNNAYNGGKSANERYMTEVFEVDKGMNARNFEKLKRLVGDKFGIADALKDGAQKVRNRWTRILIGTGIGIAAAGTAA
;
A
#
# COMPACT_ATOMS: atom_id res chain seq x y z
N GLY A 1 30.93 39.65 53.73
CA GLY A 1 29.96 38.78 54.40
C GLY A 1 29.13 38.07 53.36
N GLY A 2 28.87 36.78 53.55
CA GLY A 2 27.98 35.96 52.72
C GLY A 2 28.71 34.94 51.86
N ALA A 3 28.67 33.68 52.30
CA ALA A 3 29.40 32.53 51.79
C ALA A 3 28.91 32.01 50.43
N SER A 4 29.83 31.49 49.62
CA SER A 4 29.55 30.66 48.45
C SER A 4 29.02 29.29 48.89
N PHE A 5 27.77 28.97 48.52
CA PHE A 5 27.30 27.58 48.51
C PHE A 5 27.73 26.92 47.19
N PRO A 6 28.25 25.68 47.22
CA PRO A 6 28.51 24.93 46.01
C PRO A 6 27.16 24.49 45.42
N GLY A 7 26.74 25.18 44.37
CA GLY A 7 25.60 24.78 43.57
C GLY A 7 25.92 23.43 42.91
N VAL A 8 25.18 22.39 43.30
CA VAL A 8 25.07 21.16 42.53
C VAL A 8 24.50 21.55 41.16
N HIS A 9 25.34 21.57 40.12
CA HIS A 9 24.87 21.54 38.74
C HIS A 9 24.23 20.17 38.49
N ILE A 10 22.91 20.09 38.64
CA ILE A 10 22.14 18.97 38.12
C ILE A 10 22.05 19.20 36.61
N SER A 11 22.94 18.57 35.83
CA SER A 11 22.79 18.48 34.38
C SER A 11 21.81 17.35 34.07
N PHE A 12 20.63 17.68 33.55
CA PHE A 12 19.76 16.70 32.88
C PHE A 12 20.41 16.36 31.53
N THR A 13 21.33 15.40 31.49
CA THR A 13 22.02 15.03 30.25
C THR A 13 21.12 14.15 29.39
N GLY A 14 20.32 14.79 28.55
CA GLY A 14 19.90 14.30 27.25
C GLY A 14 20.15 15.42 26.23
N ALA A 15 20.46 15.09 24.98
CA ALA A 15 20.58 16.12 23.94
C ALA A 15 19.22 16.83 23.76
N ASP A 16 19.24 18.12 23.39
CA ASP A 16 18.04 18.86 22.99
C ASP A 16 17.30 18.15 21.84
N LYS A 17 16.03 18.48 21.65
CA LYS A 17 15.26 17.97 20.51
C LYS A 17 15.97 18.26 19.20
N ASN A 18 16.06 17.25 18.34
CA ASN A 18 16.70 17.37 17.04
C ASN A 18 15.67 17.55 15.94
N ILE A 19 15.73 18.69 15.24
CA ILE A 19 14.81 19.02 14.16
C ILE A 19 14.96 18.14 12.91
N HIS A 20 16.08 17.42 12.79
CA HIS A 20 16.36 16.49 11.70
C HIS A 20 16.10 15.02 12.07
N GLN A 21 15.55 14.75 13.25
CA GLN A 21 15.15 13.41 13.68
C GLN A 21 13.63 13.22 13.60
N PHE A 22 13.22 12.09 13.01
CA PHE A 22 11.82 11.81 12.67
C PHE A 22 11.42 10.43 13.15
N VAL A 23 10.22 10.35 13.73
CA VAL A 23 9.50 9.10 13.99
C VAL A 23 8.58 8.84 12.80
N SER A 24 8.73 7.70 12.14
CA SER A 24 7.78 7.20 11.15
C SER A 24 7.08 5.98 11.73
N TYR A 25 5.80 6.10 12.09
CA TYR A 25 5.03 4.97 12.64
C TYR A 25 3.99 4.48 11.64
N ALA A 26 4.16 3.24 11.21
CA ALA A 26 3.24 2.55 10.32
C ALA A 26 3.11 1.06 10.69
N PRO A 27 1.92 0.45 10.57
CA PRO A 27 1.74 -0.99 10.77
C PRO A 27 2.42 -1.83 9.68
N GLU A 28 2.78 -1.21 8.55
CA GLU A 28 3.40 -1.86 7.39
C GLU A 28 4.46 -0.96 6.77
N ASN A 29 5.53 -1.57 6.28
CA ASN A 29 6.64 -0.89 5.62
C ASN A 29 7.36 -1.84 4.66
N LYS A 30 7.42 -1.49 3.36
CA LYS A 30 8.11 -2.32 2.36
C LYS A 30 9.62 -2.41 2.58
N ARG A 31 10.21 -1.53 3.39
CA ARG A 31 11.63 -1.62 3.80
C ARG A 31 11.97 -2.98 4.40
N TYR A 32 11.01 -3.62 5.07
CA TYR A 32 11.24 -4.88 5.78
C TYR A 32 11.36 -6.05 4.81
N ASN A 33 10.91 -5.89 3.56
CA ASN A 33 10.98 -6.88 2.48
C ASN A 33 10.34 -8.23 2.86
N VAL A 34 9.23 -8.19 3.61
CA VAL A 34 8.50 -9.38 4.07
C VAL A 34 6.99 -9.22 3.86
N SER A 35 6.33 -10.28 3.41
CA SER A 35 4.92 -10.28 3.00
C SER A 35 3.96 -9.77 4.08
N ASN A 36 4.20 -10.07 5.35
CA ASN A 36 3.30 -9.74 6.46
C ASN A 36 3.27 -8.24 6.82
N TYR A 37 4.24 -7.47 6.31
CA TYR A 37 4.35 -6.02 6.51
C TYR A 37 4.40 -5.25 5.19
N SER A 38 4.07 -5.89 4.07
CA SER A 38 4.21 -5.31 2.73
C SER A 38 2.90 -5.33 1.93
N SER A 39 1.75 -5.42 2.58
CA SER A 39 0.46 -5.52 1.90
C SER A 39 -0.08 -4.12 1.54
N GLY A 40 -0.16 -3.79 0.26
CA GLY A 40 -0.84 -2.57 -0.21
C GLY A 40 0.02 -1.31 -0.35
N GLY A 41 -0.67 -0.17 -0.56
CA GLY A 41 -0.06 1.12 -0.92
C GLY A 41 0.59 1.86 0.26
N LEU A 42 0.09 1.66 1.48
CA LEU A 42 0.65 2.21 2.71
C LEU A 42 2.15 1.88 2.85
N GLY A 43 2.49 0.60 2.69
CA GLY A 43 3.86 0.12 2.80
C GLY A 43 4.82 0.71 1.75
N VAL A 44 4.32 1.21 0.62
CA VAL A 44 5.13 1.96 -0.36
C VAL A 44 5.46 3.34 0.20
N VAL A 45 4.45 4.06 0.69
CA VAL A 45 4.61 5.43 1.18
C VAL A 45 5.49 5.47 2.44
N SER A 46 5.26 4.57 3.39
CA SER A 46 6.08 4.45 4.62
C SER A 46 7.50 3.94 4.36
N TYR A 47 7.80 3.48 3.14
CA TYR A 47 9.15 3.12 2.70
C TYR A 47 9.82 4.24 1.91
N GLU A 48 9.18 4.70 0.84
CA GLU A 48 9.83 5.57 -0.15
C GLU A 48 10.08 6.98 0.35
N ALA A 49 9.14 7.57 1.10
CA ALA A 49 9.36 8.91 1.65
C ALA A 49 10.49 8.92 2.68
N PRO A 50 10.52 8.01 3.69
CA PRO A 50 11.63 7.97 4.64
C PRO A 50 12.97 7.70 3.95
N VAL A 51 13.02 6.81 2.94
CA VAL A 51 14.24 6.62 2.14
C VAL A 51 14.64 7.93 1.44
N SER A 52 13.70 8.63 0.82
CA SER A 52 13.98 9.90 0.16
C SER A 52 14.53 10.94 1.14
N TRP A 53 13.92 11.09 2.32
CA TRP A 53 14.37 12.04 3.34
C TRP A 53 15.76 11.71 3.88
N ARG A 54 16.06 10.43 4.09
CA ARG A 54 17.39 9.97 4.52
C ARG A 54 18.49 10.27 3.50
N LEU A 55 18.15 10.28 2.22
CA LEU A 55 19.10 10.47 1.11
C LEU A 55 19.21 11.93 0.64
N HIS A 56 18.22 12.78 0.97
CA HIS A 56 18.11 14.11 0.38
C HIS A 56 17.87 15.25 1.38
N GLU A 57 17.39 14.96 2.60
CA GLU A 57 16.89 15.99 3.54
C GLU A 57 17.66 16.03 4.87
N ASN A 58 18.88 15.45 4.92
CA ASN A 58 19.69 15.38 6.13
C ASN A 58 18.92 14.77 7.33
N ALA A 59 18.01 13.83 7.06
CA ALA A 59 17.08 13.31 8.06
C ALA A 59 17.52 11.96 8.63
N ASP A 60 17.52 11.82 9.96
CA ASP A 60 17.55 10.53 10.67
C ASP A 60 16.10 10.11 10.94
N VAL A 61 15.56 9.29 10.03
CA VAL A 61 14.18 8.81 10.11
C VAL A 61 14.20 7.39 10.61
N ARG A 62 13.62 7.13 11.78
CA ARG A 62 13.52 5.76 12.33
C ARG A 62 12.11 5.24 12.16
N ASP A 63 12.03 3.99 11.68
CA ASP A 63 10.76 3.33 11.39
C ASP A 63 10.31 2.56 12.64
N PHE A 64 9.05 2.73 13.01
CA PHE A 64 8.42 2.02 14.12
C PHE A 64 7.21 1.27 13.60
N SER A 65 7.16 -0.02 13.91
CA SER A 65 6.01 -0.87 13.64
C SER A 65 5.65 -1.71 14.86
N PRO A 66 4.39 -2.13 14.99
CA PRO A 66 4.01 -3.13 15.97
C PRO A 66 4.69 -4.48 15.70
N TYR A 67 4.99 -5.24 16.75
CA TYR A 67 5.41 -6.63 16.64
C TYR A 67 4.19 -7.53 16.40
N HIS A 68 4.20 -8.23 15.26
CA HIS A 68 3.29 -9.30 14.87
C HIS A 68 4.10 -10.52 14.45
N SER A 69 3.67 -11.72 14.83
CA SER A 69 4.39 -12.95 14.50
C SER A 69 3.42 -14.09 14.21
N TYR A 70 3.75 -14.89 13.19
CA TYR A 70 3.00 -16.09 12.85
C TYR A 70 3.00 -17.09 14.03
N ASP A 71 1.87 -17.80 14.18
CA ASP A 71 1.67 -18.85 15.18
C ASP A 71 2.01 -18.42 16.64
N ASN A 72 1.50 -17.25 17.06
CA ASN A 72 1.88 -16.63 18.33
C ASN A 72 0.68 -16.31 19.25
N ALA A 73 -0.26 -17.26 19.38
CA ALA A 73 -1.54 -17.04 20.05
C ALA A 73 -1.45 -16.69 21.57
N ASP A 74 -0.34 -17.01 22.23
CA ASP A 74 -0.07 -16.62 23.62
C ASP A 74 0.22 -15.11 23.77
N GLY A 75 0.75 -14.49 22.70
CA GLY A 75 1.17 -13.08 22.68
C GLY A 75 2.54 -12.86 23.30
N GLY A 76 3.38 -13.90 23.30
CA GLY A 76 4.78 -13.83 23.73
C GLY A 76 5.72 -13.38 22.60
N ILE A 77 7.00 -13.70 22.73
CA ILE A 77 8.02 -13.45 21.69
C ILE A 77 8.46 -14.77 21.07
N LYS A 78 8.83 -14.74 19.79
CA LYS A 78 9.46 -15.86 19.10
C LYS A 78 10.98 -15.74 19.15
N VAL A 79 11.62 -16.87 19.41
CA VAL A 79 13.09 -17.03 19.35
C VAL A 79 13.42 -18.14 18.36
N VAL A 80 14.40 -17.91 17.51
CA VAL A 80 14.84 -18.88 16.49
C VAL A 80 16.20 -19.46 16.85
N LYS A 81 16.39 -20.75 16.59
CA LYS A 81 17.69 -21.42 16.59
C LYS A 81 18.39 -21.16 15.26
N LEU A 82 19.36 -20.26 15.26
CA LEU A 82 20.12 -19.86 14.08
C LEU A 82 21.28 -20.81 13.82
N LYS A 83 21.60 -20.99 12.54
CA LYS A 83 22.77 -21.68 11.98
C LYS A 83 23.34 -20.87 10.84
N LYS A 84 24.64 -20.98 10.62
CA LYS A 84 25.36 -20.39 9.48
C LYS A 84 25.67 -21.48 8.45
N ASP A 85 25.65 -21.11 7.17
CA ASP A 85 26.11 -21.97 6.08
C ASP A 85 27.64 -22.03 6.01
N ALA A 86 28.17 -22.77 5.02
CA ALA A 86 29.62 -22.97 4.84
C ALA A 86 30.39 -21.66 4.58
N ASP A 87 29.71 -20.63 4.06
CA ASP A 87 30.26 -19.30 3.80
C ASP A 87 30.08 -18.35 4.99
N GLY A 88 29.56 -18.86 6.11
CA GLY A 88 29.33 -18.10 7.35
C GLY A 88 28.06 -17.24 7.32
N LYS A 89 27.21 -17.38 6.31
CA LYS A 89 25.97 -16.61 6.17
C LYS A 89 24.82 -17.29 6.93
N ILE A 90 23.98 -16.49 7.58
CA ILE A 90 22.80 -16.99 8.30
C ILE A 90 21.83 -17.63 7.29
N ILE A 91 21.36 -18.84 7.61
CA ILE A 91 20.30 -19.50 6.84
C ILE A 91 18.99 -18.70 7.00
N ASP A 92 18.31 -18.41 5.90
CA ASP A 92 17.20 -17.45 5.86
C ASP A 92 15.82 -18.05 6.13
N SER A 93 15.74 -19.37 6.31
CA SER A 93 14.49 -20.10 6.51
C SER A 93 14.67 -21.40 7.30
N TYR A 94 13.74 -21.67 8.21
CA TYR A 94 13.78 -22.83 9.12
C TYR A 94 12.42 -23.51 9.24
N THR A 95 12.41 -24.78 9.64
CA THR A 95 11.18 -25.51 10.01
C THR A 95 10.61 -24.99 11.33
N ALA A 96 9.31 -25.25 11.58
CA ALA A 96 8.59 -24.70 12.74
C ALA A 96 9.20 -25.06 14.11
N ASP A 97 9.83 -26.23 14.22
CA ASP A 97 10.52 -26.73 15.41
C ASP A 97 11.79 -25.94 15.79
N SER A 98 12.32 -25.14 14.86
CA SER A 98 13.42 -24.21 15.12
C SER A 98 12.97 -22.93 15.85
N PHE A 99 11.66 -22.70 15.96
CA PHE A 99 11.08 -21.53 16.63
C PHE A 99 10.54 -21.90 18.02
N ILE A 100 11.02 -21.17 19.02
CA ILE A 100 10.68 -21.31 20.43
C ILE A 100 9.73 -20.19 20.82
N ARG A 101 8.64 -20.55 21.51
CA ARG A 101 7.76 -19.58 22.17
C ARG A 101 8.37 -19.20 23.52
N ALA A 102 8.35 -17.90 23.81
CA ALA A 102 8.90 -17.32 25.01
C ALA A 102 7.96 -16.26 25.58
N ASP A 103 7.99 -16.07 26.89
CA ASP A 103 7.24 -14.97 27.52
C ASP A 103 7.81 -13.61 27.09
N GLN A 104 6.98 -12.56 27.15
CA GLN A 104 7.35 -11.21 26.69
C GLN A 104 8.66 -10.66 27.27
N ASN A 105 9.00 -11.03 28.51
CA ASN A 105 10.21 -10.54 29.18
C ASN A 105 11.28 -11.63 29.35
N GLU A 106 11.12 -12.78 28.71
CA GLU A 106 12.11 -13.86 28.81
C GLU A 106 13.41 -13.46 28.07
N SER A 107 14.56 -13.66 28.74
CA SER A 107 15.87 -13.37 28.16
C SER A 107 16.37 -14.54 27.31
N LEU A 108 17.23 -14.29 26.31
CA LEU A 108 17.86 -15.38 25.55
C LEU A 108 18.65 -16.34 26.47
N ALA A 109 19.22 -15.83 27.57
CA ALA A 109 19.93 -16.63 28.55
C ALA A 109 19.00 -17.58 29.33
N ASP A 110 17.77 -17.15 29.64
CA ASP A 110 16.79 -18.01 30.31
C ASP A 110 16.25 -19.08 29.36
N ILE A 111 16.02 -18.70 28.10
CA ILE A 111 15.60 -19.65 27.06
C ILE A 111 16.69 -20.69 26.82
N ALA A 112 17.96 -20.28 26.79
CA ALA A 112 19.10 -21.19 26.62
C ALA A 112 19.18 -22.26 27.73
N LYS A 113 18.72 -21.96 28.97
CA LYS A 113 18.71 -22.94 30.07
C LYS A 113 17.72 -24.09 29.84
N ARG A 114 16.65 -23.87 29.05
CA ARG A 114 15.60 -24.87 28.78
C ARG A 114 15.62 -25.43 27.36
N VAL A 115 16.50 -24.93 26.49
CA VAL A 115 16.62 -25.34 25.09
C VAL A 115 17.95 -26.05 24.87
N LYS A 116 17.89 -27.27 24.31
CA LYS A 116 19.09 -27.95 23.82
C LYS A 116 19.48 -27.37 22.46
N LEU A 117 20.65 -26.73 22.40
CA LEU A 117 21.29 -26.24 21.18
C LEU A 117 22.26 -27.28 20.63
N GLU A 118 22.23 -27.49 19.33
CA GLU A 118 23.22 -28.29 18.62
C GLU A 118 24.53 -27.50 18.44
N GLN A 119 25.61 -28.19 18.10
CA GLN A 119 26.88 -27.53 17.81
C GLN A 119 26.73 -26.56 16.63
N GLY A 120 27.11 -25.30 16.83
CA GLY A 120 26.98 -24.24 15.83
C GLY A 120 25.61 -23.55 15.80
N GLU A 121 24.69 -23.90 16.72
CA GLU A 121 23.44 -23.16 16.91
C GLU A 121 23.60 -21.96 17.87
N GLU A 122 22.94 -20.86 17.54
CA GLU A 122 22.81 -19.67 18.38
C GLU A 122 21.32 -19.29 18.54
N LEU A 123 20.95 -18.59 19.61
CA LEU A 123 19.58 -18.08 19.78
C LEU A 123 19.47 -16.63 19.36
N SER A 124 18.37 -16.27 18.70
CA SER A 124 18.02 -14.87 18.42
C SER A 124 16.53 -14.63 18.56
N TYR A 125 16.15 -13.45 19.04
CA TYR A 125 14.77 -13.00 18.90
C TYR A 125 14.41 -12.90 17.40
N ALA A 126 13.16 -13.16 17.07
CA ALA A 126 12.70 -13.13 15.70
C ALA A 126 11.22 -12.81 15.58
N ILE A 127 10.83 -12.30 14.40
CA ILE A 127 9.46 -12.37 13.92
C ILE A 127 9.36 -13.56 12.97
N GLN A 128 8.55 -14.56 13.33
CA GLN A 128 8.29 -15.72 12.48
C GLN A 128 7.27 -15.35 11.39
N LEU A 129 7.58 -15.64 10.12
CA LEU A 129 6.65 -15.42 9.01
C LEU A 129 5.85 -16.69 8.69
N LYS A 130 4.78 -16.53 7.92
CA LYS A 130 3.99 -17.67 7.40
C LYS A 130 4.91 -18.61 6.59
N PRO A 131 4.75 -19.94 6.68
CA PRO A 131 5.61 -20.85 5.94
C PRO A 131 5.38 -20.73 4.42
N GLY A 132 6.45 -20.94 3.65
CA GLY A 132 6.39 -21.09 2.20
C GLY A 132 5.83 -22.46 1.79
N ASP A 133 5.75 -22.69 0.47
CA ASP A 133 5.28 -23.95 -0.11
C ASP A 133 6.15 -25.16 0.27
N ASP A 134 7.39 -24.93 0.71
CA ASP A 134 8.34 -25.93 1.21
C ASP A 134 8.17 -26.24 2.72
N GLY A 135 7.19 -25.61 3.37
CA GLY A 135 6.93 -25.74 4.80
C GLY A 135 7.93 -25.01 5.70
N LYS A 136 8.88 -24.24 5.14
CA LYS A 136 9.85 -23.46 5.92
C LYS A 136 9.37 -22.04 6.16
N HIS A 137 9.71 -21.51 7.32
CA HIS A 137 9.43 -20.15 7.75
C HIS A 137 10.65 -19.27 7.54
N LYS A 138 10.48 -18.19 6.79
CA LYS A 138 11.38 -17.03 6.85
C LYS A 138 11.14 -16.25 8.14
N PHE A 139 12.07 -15.37 8.49
CA PHE A 139 11.97 -14.57 9.71
C PHE A 139 12.67 -13.21 9.57
N ILE A 140 12.31 -12.26 10.43
CA ILE A 140 13.11 -11.06 10.68
C ILE A 140 13.89 -11.30 11.96
N ARG A 141 15.23 -11.18 11.90
CA ARG A 141 16.09 -11.27 13.08
C ARG A 141 15.99 -9.98 13.90
N LEU A 142 15.86 -10.14 15.21
CA LEU A 142 15.72 -9.05 16.16
C LEU A 142 16.79 -9.12 17.25
N GLU A 143 17.19 -7.94 17.74
CA GLU A 143 17.86 -7.79 19.02
C GLU A 143 17.00 -6.97 19.98
N ASP A 144 17.20 -7.18 21.27
CA ASP A 144 16.58 -6.33 22.29
C ASP A 144 17.23 -4.95 22.26
N ALA A 145 16.44 -3.89 22.13
CA ALA A 145 16.93 -2.52 22.18
C ALA A 145 17.25 -2.07 23.63
N GLY A 146 17.02 -2.91 24.64
CA GLY A 146 17.23 -2.56 26.05
C GLY A 146 16.14 -1.65 26.62
N ILE A 147 15.07 -1.40 25.86
CA ILE A 147 13.95 -0.53 26.25
C ILE A 147 12.71 -1.37 26.55
N GLN A 148 12.25 -1.29 27.79
CA GLN A 148 11.01 -1.88 28.26
C GLN A 148 10.29 -0.94 29.24
N GLY A 149 9.01 -1.17 29.45
CA GLY A 149 8.20 -0.38 30.37
C GLY A 149 6.77 -0.86 30.45
N SER A 150 5.92 -0.04 31.03
CA SER A 150 4.49 -0.27 31.07
C SER A 150 3.74 1.05 31.16
N PHE A 151 2.48 1.03 30.75
CA PHE A 151 1.54 2.13 30.94
C PHE A 151 0.23 1.62 31.48
N THR A 152 -0.59 2.53 32.00
CA THR A 152 -1.88 2.22 32.60
C THR A 152 -3.01 2.79 31.75
N ARG A 153 -4.09 2.02 31.59
CA ARG A 153 -5.31 2.40 30.87
C ARG A 153 -6.55 1.77 31.52
N PRO A 154 -7.78 2.17 31.18
CA PRO A 154 -8.97 1.54 31.74
C PRO A 154 -8.99 0.03 31.43
N ALA A 155 -9.44 -0.80 32.38
CA ALA A 155 -9.36 -2.26 32.28
C ALA A 155 -10.28 -2.84 31.19
N ASP A 156 -9.97 -4.05 30.71
CA ASP A 156 -10.68 -4.72 29.62
C ASP A 156 -12.16 -4.98 29.93
N ASN A 157 -12.47 -5.25 31.20
CA ASN A 157 -13.77 -5.71 31.67
C ASN A 157 -14.44 -4.75 32.67
N ALA A 158 -13.83 -3.59 32.93
CA ALA A 158 -14.36 -2.59 33.85
C ALA A 158 -13.78 -1.20 33.56
N ILE A 159 -14.59 -0.29 33.02
CA ILE A 159 -14.16 1.10 32.72
C ILE A 159 -13.73 1.92 33.93
N ASP A 160 -14.12 1.49 35.13
CA ASP A 160 -13.84 2.13 36.40
C ASP A 160 -12.57 1.59 37.10
N GLN A 161 -11.95 0.58 36.51
CA GLN A 161 -10.69 0.01 36.94
C GLN A 161 -9.61 0.32 35.92
N VAL A 162 -8.36 0.10 36.32
CA VAL A 162 -7.23 0.23 35.43
C VAL A 162 -6.47 -1.08 35.33
N THR A 163 -5.80 -1.27 34.20
CA THR A 163 -4.86 -2.36 33.97
C THR A 163 -3.53 -1.80 33.50
N THR A 164 -2.45 -2.52 33.79
CA THR A 164 -1.09 -2.19 33.38
C THR A 164 -0.71 -3.05 32.20
N VAL A 165 -0.32 -2.42 31.10
CA VAL A 165 0.10 -3.09 29.86
C VAL A 165 1.62 -2.97 29.71
N PRO A 166 2.38 -4.07 29.78
CA PRO A 166 3.81 -4.04 29.56
C PRO A 166 4.15 -3.97 28.07
N TYR A 167 5.28 -3.36 27.75
CA TYR A 167 5.83 -3.31 26.40
C TYR A 167 7.34 -3.53 26.38
N ARG A 168 7.87 -3.91 25.22
CA ARG A 168 9.31 -4.09 24.97
C ARG A 168 9.65 -3.70 23.53
N LEU A 169 10.81 -3.10 23.32
CA LEU A 169 11.26 -2.63 22.01
C LEU A 169 12.36 -3.54 21.45
N PHE A 170 12.21 -3.93 20.20
CA PHE A 170 13.21 -4.71 19.46
C PHE A 170 13.73 -3.93 18.26
N ARG A 171 15.01 -4.09 17.93
CA ARG A 171 15.60 -3.55 16.70
C ARG A 171 15.78 -4.66 15.67
N ALA A 172 15.43 -4.37 14.42
CA ALA A 172 15.76 -5.26 13.31
C ALA A 172 17.20 -5.03 12.85
N VAL A 173 18.00 -6.08 12.96
CA VAL A 173 19.47 -6.01 12.84
C VAL A 173 19.96 -6.23 11.41
N ASP A 174 19.17 -6.92 10.60
CA ASP A 174 19.55 -7.26 9.22
C ASP A 174 19.02 -6.24 8.19
N ILE A 175 18.28 -5.22 8.65
CA ILE A 175 17.81 -4.12 7.80
C ILE A 175 18.86 -3.01 7.82
N LYS A 176 19.55 -2.86 6.69
CA LYS A 176 20.62 -1.87 6.51
C LYS A 176 20.09 -0.44 6.53
N ASP A 177 20.99 0.49 6.85
CA ASP A 177 20.79 1.91 6.64
C ASP A 177 20.57 2.21 5.14
N SER A 178 19.59 3.04 4.83
CA SER A 178 19.28 3.47 3.46
C SER A 178 20.47 4.16 2.77
N VAL A 179 21.32 4.86 3.53
CA VAL A 179 22.54 5.51 3.01
C VAL A 179 23.55 4.45 2.53
N ASP A 180 23.75 3.41 3.32
CA ASP A 180 24.66 2.31 2.97
C ASP A 180 24.12 1.51 1.80
N VAL A 181 22.80 1.27 1.76
CA VAL A 181 22.13 0.64 0.60
C VAL A 181 22.35 1.46 -0.68
N ALA A 182 22.25 2.79 -0.61
CA ALA A 182 22.50 3.65 -1.77
C ALA A 182 23.96 3.56 -2.26
N ILE A 183 24.92 3.52 -1.33
CA ILE A 183 26.35 3.33 -1.64
C ILE A 183 26.59 1.94 -2.25
N ASP A 184 26.02 0.89 -1.65
CA ASP A 184 26.11 -0.49 -2.15
C ASP A 184 25.52 -0.61 -3.55
N ASN A 185 24.37 0.02 -3.81
CA ASN A 185 23.74 0.05 -5.14
C ASN A 185 24.62 0.76 -6.17
N TYR A 186 25.25 1.88 -5.80
CA TYR A 186 26.19 2.57 -6.69
C TYR A 186 27.41 1.69 -7.00
N LYS A 187 28.01 1.06 -5.98
CA LYS A 187 29.10 0.09 -6.15
C LYS A 187 28.70 -1.08 -7.05
N ASN A 188 27.51 -1.65 -6.84
CA ASN A 188 26.99 -2.72 -7.68
C ASN A 188 26.79 -2.28 -9.14
N SER A 189 26.36 -1.03 -9.37
CA SER A 189 26.23 -0.49 -10.73
C SER A 189 27.59 -0.39 -11.45
N ILE A 190 28.65 -0.04 -10.73
CA ILE A 190 30.03 -0.04 -11.25
C ILE A 190 30.45 -1.47 -11.58
N LEU A 191 30.22 -2.40 -10.66
CA LEU A 191 30.55 -3.81 -10.87
C LEU A 191 29.85 -4.37 -12.12
N THR A 192 28.56 -4.10 -12.29
CA THR A 192 27.80 -4.52 -13.49
C THR A 192 28.38 -3.93 -14.78
N LYS A 193 28.79 -2.66 -14.78
CA LYS A 193 29.46 -2.03 -15.94
C LYS A 193 30.80 -2.70 -16.27
N ILE A 194 31.59 -3.03 -15.24
CA ILE A 194 32.89 -3.72 -15.41
C ILE A 194 32.69 -5.16 -15.88
N GLN A 195 31.65 -5.85 -15.42
CA GLN A 195 31.35 -7.22 -15.83
C GLN A 195 30.90 -7.32 -17.29
N LYS A 196 30.23 -6.29 -17.83
CA LYS A 196 29.58 -6.32 -19.15
C LYS A 196 30.47 -6.87 -20.30
N PRO A 197 31.75 -6.46 -20.47
CA PRO A 197 32.61 -6.97 -21.54
C PRO A 197 33.01 -8.45 -21.37
N TYR A 198 32.88 -9.00 -20.15
CA TYR A 198 33.26 -10.38 -19.83
C TYR A 198 32.09 -11.35 -19.93
N ILE A 199 30.84 -10.85 -19.99
CA ILE A 199 29.65 -11.69 -20.04
C ILE A 199 29.69 -12.60 -21.27
N GLU A 200 29.90 -12.03 -22.46
CA GLU A 200 29.91 -12.81 -23.72
C GLU A 200 31.05 -13.84 -23.78
N PRO A 201 32.33 -13.47 -23.52
CA PRO A 201 33.43 -14.45 -23.51
C PRO A 201 33.20 -15.60 -22.53
N ILE A 202 32.86 -15.30 -21.27
CA ILE A 202 32.63 -16.33 -20.24
C ILE A 202 31.40 -17.18 -20.60
N THR A 203 30.36 -16.56 -21.16
CA THR A 203 29.18 -17.31 -21.64
C THR A 203 29.57 -18.27 -22.75
N ALA A 204 30.41 -17.86 -23.71
CA ALA A 204 30.87 -18.75 -24.78
C ALA A 204 31.67 -19.94 -24.23
N GLU A 205 32.58 -19.70 -23.29
CA GLU A 205 33.34 -20.77 -22.62
C GLU A 205 32.43 -21.76 -21.89
N VAL A 206 31.52 -21.27 -21.05
CA VAL A 206 30.57 -22.11 -20.31
C VAL A 206 29.65 -22.85 -21.28
N ARG A 207 29.17 -22.20 -22.35
CA ARG A 207 28.32 -22.87 -23.35
C ARG A 207 29.04 -24.00 -24.06
N GLU A 208 30.33 -23.85 -24.34
CA GLU A 208 31.15 -24.90 -24.96
C GLU A 208 31.30 -26.11 -24.02
N GLU A 209 31.45 -25.89 -22.71
CA GLU A 209 31.47 -26.96 -21.71
C GLU A 209 30.10 -27.66 -21.59
N PHE A 210 29.01 -26.91 -21.69
CA PHE A 210 27.65 -27.43 -21.62
C PHE A 210 27.09 -27.91 -22.97
N LYS A 211 27.87 -27.89 -24.06
CA LYS A 211 27.38 -28.17 -25.43
C LYS A 211 26.71 -29.54 -25.57
N GLU A 212 27.25 -30.56 -24.92
CA GLU A 212 26.70 -31.93 -24.98
C GLU A 212 25.39 -32.03 -24.20
N GLN A 213 25.29 -31.33 -23.06
CA GLN A 213 24.06 -31.27 -22.27
C GLN A 213 22.97 -30.50 -23.02
N LEU A 214 23.32 -29.38 -23.68
CA LEU A 214 22.42 -28.63 -24.53
C LEU A 214 21.92 -29.48 -25.71
N ALA A 215 22.80 -30.21 -26.38
CA ALA A 215 22.42 -31.10 -27.48
C ALA A 215 21.49 -32.23 -27.00
N ALA A 216 21.80 -32.85 -25.86
CA ALA A 216 20.95 -33.89 -25.27
C ALA A 216 19.58 -33.34 -24.82
N ALA A 217 19.55 -32.14 -24.26
CA ALA A 217 18.32 -31.45 -23.88
C ALA A 217 17.47 -31.09 -25.11
N ALA A 218 18.10 -30.59 -26.19
CA ALA A 218 17.42 -30.29 -27.45
C ALA A 218 16.80 -31.54 -28.09
N GLU A 219 17.50 -32.69 -28.07
CA GLU A 219 16.95 -33.96 -28.54
C GLU A 219 15.78 -34.45 -27.66
N LYS A 220 15.86 -34.29 -26.33
CA LYS A 220 14.73 -34.58 -25.43
C LYS A 220 13.53 -33.70 -25.74
N ASP A 221 13.73 -32.39 -25.90
CA ASP A 221 12.66 -31.45 -26.23
C ASP A 221 12.04 -31.77 -27.60
N LYS A 222 12.87 -32.15 -28.59
CA LYS A 222 12.40 -32.58 -29.92
C LYS A 222 11.59 -33.87 -29.85
N ALA A 223 12.06 -34.87 -29.11
CA ALA A 223 11.35 -36.13 -28.90
C ALA A 223 10.00 -35.91 -28.17
N ALA A 224 9.99 -35.06 -27.13
CA ALA A 224 8.78 -34.68 -26.42
C ALA A 224 7.79 -33.92 -27.33
N THR A 225 8.29 -33.02 -28.18
CA THR A 225 7.48 -32.29 -29.16
C THR A 225 6.87 -33.23 -30.21
N GLU A 226 7.65 -34.18 -30.73
CA GLU A 226 7.16 -35.18 -31.70
C GLU A 226 6.14 -36.15 -31.06
N LEU A 227 6.35 -36.56 -29.81
CA LEU A 227 5.37 -37.33 -29.06
C LEU A 227 4.07 -36.54 -28.86
N MET A 228 4.15 -35.28 -28.43
CA MET A 228 3.00 -34.38 -28.30
C MET A 228 2.26 -34.20 -29.62
N LYS A 229 2.97 -34.07 -30.76
CA LYS A 229 2.34 -34.00 -32.09
C LYS A 229 1.55 -35.26 -32.42
N LYS A 230 2.13 -36.43 -32.17
CA LYS A 230 1.45 -37.72 -32.43
C LYS A 230 0.25 -37.92 -31.52
N GLU A 231 0.38 -37.62 -30.24
CA GLU A 231 -0.75 -37.66 -29.28
C GLU A 231 -1.82 -36.64 -29.66
N ALA A 232 -1.42 -35.45 -30.12
CA ALA A 232 -2.34 -34.43 -30.62
C ALA A 232 -3.12 -34.89 -31.84
N GLU A 233 -2.50 -35.57 -32.80
CA GLU A 233 -3.21 -36.13 -33.94
C GLU A 233 -4.23 -37.20 -33.52
N ILE A 234 -3.88 -38.07 -32.58
CA ILE A 234 -4.79 -39.11 -32.05
C ILE A 234 -5.97 -38.46 -31.31
N ILE A 235 -5.68 -37.47 -30.45
CA ILE A 235 -6.71 -36.79 -29.67
C ILE A 235 -7.60 -35.94 -30.58
N ARG A 236 -7.06 -35.26 -31.60
CA ARG A 236 -7.85 -34.52 -32.59
C ARG A 236 -8.77 -35.43 -33.41
N LYS A 237 -8.36 -36.68 -33.70
CA LYS A 237 -9.24 -37.68 -34.35
C LYS A 237 -10.44 -38.07 -33.47
N ASN A 238 -10.24 -38.18 -32.15
CA ASN A 238 -11.29 -38.64 -31.23
C ASN A 238 -12.10 -37.50 -30.59
N LYS A 239 -11.53 -36.30 -30.52
CA LYS A 239 -12.08 -35.08 -29.93
C LYS A 239 -11.57 -33.86 -30.71
N PRO A 240 -12.20 -33.52 -31.85
CA PRO A 240 -11.71 -32.46 -32.75
C PRO A 240 -11.60 -31.07 -32.12
N ASN A 241 -12.22 -30.84 -30.96
CA ASN A 241 -12.23 -29.55 -30.27
C ASN A 241 -11.22 -29.43 -29.10
N VAL A 242 -10.29 -30.40 -28.94
CA VAL A 242 -9.30 -30.38 -27.85
C VAL A 242 -7.99 -29.73 -28.30
N PHE A 243 -7.58 -28.68 -27.59
CA PHE A 243 -6.30 -28.02 -27.81
C PHE A 243 -5.13 -28.84 -27.30
N ILE A 244 -4.15 -29.05 -28.17
CA ILE A 244 -2.84 -29.53 -27.78
C ILE A 244 -1.84 -28.64 -28.50
N ASP A 245 -1.13 -27.84 -27.71
CA ASP A 245 -0.02 -27.01 -28.19
C ASP A 245 1.13 -27.96 -28.56
N THR A 246 1.41 -28.05 -29.85
CA THR A 246 2.50 -28.86 -30.39
C THR A 246 3.68 -28.02 -30.85
N SER A 247 3.67 -26.71 -30.54
CA SER A 247 4.83 -25.87 -30.78
C SER A 247 6.01 -26.39 -29.96
N TYR A 248 7.22 -26.28 -30.51
CA TYR A 248 8.42 -26.69 -29.81
C TYR A 248 8.55 -25.87 -28.52
N ILE A 249 8.57 -26.55 -27.38
CA ILE A 249 8.75 -25.96 -26.06
C ILE A 249 10.06 -26.53 -25.51
N GLY A 250 11.14 -25.75 -25.61
CA GLY A 250 12.48 -26.14 -25.17
C GLY A 250 12.62 -26.20 -23.64
N THR A 251 11.84 -27.03 -22.96
CA THR A 251 11.77 -27.06 -21.48
C THR A 251 13.07 -27.57 -20.88
N GLU A 252 13.60 -28.68 -21.40
CA GLU A 252 14.88 -29.24 -20.95
C GLU A 252 16.03 -28.31 -21.32
N THR A 253 15.98 -27.73 -22.52
CA THR A 253 16.97 -26.73 -22.97
C THR A 253 16.98 -25.53 -22.01
N LEU A 254 15.81 -25.01 -21.62
CA LEU A 254 15.69 -23.90 -20.66
C LEU A 254 16.25 -24.24 -19.26
N LYS A 255 16.21 -25.51 -18.83
CA LYS A 255 16.85 -25.94 -17.57
C LYS A 255 18.37 -25.86 -17.68
N VAL A 256 18.94 -26.39 -18.76
CA VAL A 256 20.39 -26.31 -19.01
C VAL A 256 20.85 -24.86 -19.17
N GLU A 257 20.07 -24.02 -19.86
CA GLU A 257 20.31 -22.57 -19.92
C GLU A 257 20.32 -21.89 -18.55
N ALA A 258 19.48 -22.35 -17.61
CA ALA A 258 19.50 -21.84 -16.24
C ALA A 258 20.78 -22.25 -15.48
N GLU A 259 21.29 -23.46 -15.71
CA GLU A 259 22.56 -23.93 -15.15
C GLU A 259 23.74 -23.15 -15.72
N ILE A 260 23.81 -22.96 -17.05
CA ILE A 260 24.81 -22.13 -17.73
C ILE A 260 24.82 -20.72 -17.12
N LYS A 261 23.65 -20.09 -16.94
CA LYS A 261 23.56 -18.75 -16.34
C LYS A 261 24.09 -18.72 -14.91
N LYS A 262 23.83 -19.75 -14.11
CA LYS A 262 24.35 -19.87 -12.74
C LYS A 262 25.88 -19.94 -12.75
N GLU A 263 26.44 -20.80 -13.61
CA GLU A 263 27.88 -20.98 -13.77
C GLU A 263 28.58 -19.71 -14.28
N VAL A 264 28.01 -19.05 -15.31
CA VAL A 264 28.51 -17.76 -15.82
C VAL A 264 28.55 -16.72 -14.70
N LYS A 265 27.49 -16.61 -13.89
CA LYS A 265 27.43 -15.67 -12.77
C LYS A 265 28.50 -15.98 -11.71
N GLU A 266 28.74 -17.26 -11.43
CA GLU A 266 29.77 -17.70 -10.49
C GLU A 266 31.18 -17.37 -10.99
N ARG A 267 31.48 -17.64 -12.27
CA ARG A 267 32.75 -17.28 -12.90
C ARG A 267 32.98 -15.78 -12.95
N LEU A 268 31.96 -15.00 -13.32
CA LEU A 268 32.03 -13.53 -13.27
C LEU A 268 32.32 -13.01 -11.87
N GLY A 269 31.76 -13.64 -10.82
CA GLY A 269 32.01 -13.26 -9.42
C GLY A 269 33.41 -13.64 -8.92
N LYS A 270 34.00 -14.71 -9.44
CA LYS A 270 35.34 -15.22 -9.04
C LYS A 270 36.48 -14.69 -9.93
N ASN A 271 36.18 -14.00 -11.02
CA ASN A 271 37.19 -13.51 -11.96
C ASN A 271 38.11 -12.47 -11.29
N ALA A 272 39.41 -12.79 -11.21
CA ALA A 272 40.41 -11.98 -10.55
C ALA A 272 40.64 -10.63 -11.23
N GLU A 273 40.53 -10.55 -12.56
CA GLU A 273 40.69 -9.30 -13.32
C GLU A 273 39.50 -8.35 -13.08
N ILE A 274 38.28 -8.88 -13.08
CA ILE A 274 37.07 -8.11 -12.75
C ILE A 274 37.19 -7.54 -11.34
N LYS A 275 37.62 -8.37 -10.38
CA LYS A 275 37.84 -7.93 -8.98
C LYS A 275 38.91 -6.84 -8.89
N ALA A 276 40.06 -7.01 -9.55
CA ALA A 276 41.14 -6.01 -9.55
C ALA A 276 40.68 -4.67 -10.15
N LYS A 277 39.99 -4.70 -11.30
CA LYS A 277 39.43 -3.49 -11.95
C LYS A 277 38.37 -2.81 -11.08
N PHE A 278 37.55 -3.60 -10.40
CA PHE A 278 36.56 -3.07 -9.47
C PHE A 278 37.24 -2.36 -8.29
N ASP A 279 38.19 -3.02 -7.63
CA ASP A 279 38.94 -2.46 -6.50
C ASP A 279 39.73 -1.20 -6.88
N GLU A 280 40.29 -1.15 -8.10
CA GLU A 280 40.94 0.04 -8.65
C GLU A 280 39.93 1.17 -8.90
N LYS A 281 38.81 0.87 -9.56
CA LYS A 281 37.75 1.86 -9.85
C LYS A 281 37.20 2.47 -8.57
N LEU A 282 37.04 1.68 -7.50
CA LEU A 282 36.58 2.17 -6.20
C LEU A 282 37.51 3.19 -5.54
N LYS A 283 38.79 3.23 -5.91
CA LYS A 283 39.79 4.19 -5.39
C LYS A 283 39.86 5.49 -6.21
N THR A 284 39.13 5.58 -7.32
CA THR A 284 39.14 6.78 -8.17
C THR A 284 38.45 7.96 -7.48
N GLN A 285 38.94 9.18 -7.74
CA GLN A 285 38.38 10.39 -7.16
C GLN A 285 36.90 10.58 -7.52
N GLU A 286 36.51 10.21 -8.75
CA GLU A 286 35.11 10.20 -9.21
C GLU A 286 34.19 9.41 -8.25
N VAL A 287 34.58 8.20 -7.88
CA VAL A 287 33.78 7.32 -7.01
C VAL A 287 33.78 7.84 -5.57
N ILE A 288 34.93 8.32 -5.09
CA ILE A 288 35.06 8.90 -3.74
C ILE A 288 34.17 10.13 -3.61
N ASP A 289 34.19 11.04 -4.59
CA ASP A 289 33.38 12.26 -4.59
C ASP A 289 31.89 11.95 -4.70
N TYR A 290 31.49 10.95 -5.50
CA TYR A 290 30.11 10.51 -5.58
C TYR A 290 29.59 9.98 -4.23
N ILE A 291 30.36 9.10 -3.58
CA ILE A 291 30.02 8.57 -2.25
C ILE A 291 29.98 9.70 -1.22
N LYS A 292 30.93 10.64 -1.27
CA LYS A 292 30.94 11.84 -0.42
C LYS A 292 29.70 12.69 -0.65
N GLY A 293 29.23 12.83 -1.89
CA GLY A 293 28.01 13.53 -2.25
C GLY A 293 26.74 12.89 -1.63
N ILE A 294 26.66 11.55 -1.59
CA ILE A 294 25.59 10.85 -0.87
C ILE A 294 25.67 11.17 0.63
N LYS A 295 26.85 11.00 1.24
CA LYS A 295 27.04 11.21 2.68
C LYS A 295 26.80 12.66 3.11
N ALA A 296 27.10 13.65 2.26
CA ALA A 296 26.91 15.06 2.56
C ALA A 296 25.43 15.47 2.69
N LYS A 297 24.50 14.69 2.13
CA LYS A 297 23.05 14.92 2.21
C LYS A 297 22.36 14.07 3.29
N ALA A 298 23.10 13.16 3.91
CA ALA A 298 22.60 12.25 4.93
C ALA A 298 22.85 12.81 6.33
N ALA A 299 21.99 12.42 7.27
CA ALA A 299 22.22 12.70 8.69
C ALA A 299 23.58 12.15 9.17
N PRO A 300 24.23 12.81 10.15
CA PRO A 300 25.48 12.33 10.74
C PRO A 300 25.40 10.87 11.15
N GLU A 301 26.48 10.13 10.91
CA GLU A 301 26.58 8.73 11.29
C GLU A 301 26.64 8.61 12.81
N VAL A 302 25.62 7.99 13.39
CA VAL A 302 25.46 7.74 14.83
C VAL A 302 24.94 6.32 15.05
N ALA A 303 25.02 5.84 16.29
CA ALA A 303 24.43 4.56 16.65
C ALA A 303 22.93 4.51 16.28
N GLU A 304 22.55 3.42 15.61
CA GLU A 304 21.16 3.16 15.19
C GLU A 304 20.55 4.24 14.26
N ARG A 305 21.37 5.03 13.55
CA ARG A 305 20.87 5.93 12.49
C ARG A 305 19.97 5.16 11.54
N ASN A 306 18.80 5.71 11.24
CA ASN A 306 17.82 5.11 10.33
C ASN A 306 17.38 3.70 10.73
N ALA A 307 17.42 3.35 12.01
CA ALA A 307 17.01 2.02 12.48
C ALA A 307 15.52 1.72 12.24
N VAL A 308 15.22 0.43 12.26
CA VAL A 308 13.86 -0.12 12.26
C VAL A 308 13.60 -0.78 13.61
N TYR A 309 12.52 -0.39 14.27
CA TYR A 309 12.09 -0.97 15.53
C TYR A 309 10.72 -1.64 15.44
N PHE A 310 10.58 -2.72 16.20
CA PHE A 310 9.34 -3.43 16.43
C PHE A 310 8.92 -3.29 17.89
N LEU A 311 7.75 -2.70 18.13
CA LEU A 311 7.20 -2.48 19.45
C LEU A 311 6.27 -3.62 19.84
N HIS A 312 6.68 -4.38 20.86
CA HIS A 312 5.91 -5.50 21.38
C HIS A 312 4.92 -5.05 22.46
N THR A 313 3.65 -5.38 22.23
CA THR A 313 2.58 -5.41 23.22
C THR A 313 1.83 -6.73 23.07
N LYS A 314 1.49 -7.39 24.19
CA LYS A 314 0.98 -8.77 24.20
C LYS A 314 -0.15 -9.05 23.19
N GLU A 315 -1.12 -8.15 23.07
CA GLU A 315 -2.28 -8.40 22.21
C GLU A 315 -1.96 -8.26 20.70
N LEU A 316 -1.15 -7.27 20.29
CA LEU A 316 -0.69 -7.18 18.90
C LEU A 316 0.29 -8.29 18.51
N ALA A 317 1.06 -8.82 19.46
CA ALA A 317 1.97 -9.93 19.22
C ALA A 317 1.25 -11.20 18.75
N ARG A 318 -0.06 -11.31 19.00
CA ARG A 318 -0.89 -12.44 18.57
C ARG A 318 -1.32 -12.35 17.12
N PHE A 319 -1.16 -11.20 16.48
CA PHE A 319 -1.54 -11.02 15.10
C PHE A 319 -0.47 -11.63 14.20
N GLU A 320 -0.88 -12.15 13.04
CA GLU A 320 0.02 -12.67 12.03
C GLU A 320 0.52 -11.55 11.09
N ASN A 321 -0.24 -10.48 10.96
CA ASN A 321 0.04 -9.29 10.16
C ASN A 321 -0.68 -8.06 10.72
N ALA A 322 -0.51 -6.90 10.07
CA ALA A 322 -1.17 -5.64 10.44
C ALA A 322 -2.72 -5.71 10.54
N TYR A 323 -3.33 -6.77 9.99
CA TYR A 323 -4.77 -6.95 9.83
C TYR A 323 -5.36 -8.04 10.75
N GLY A 324 -4.55 -8.71 11.58
CA GLY A 324 -5.02 -9.76 12.50
C GLY A 324 -4.52 -11.17 12.15
N ILE A 325 -5.38 -12.19 12.35
CA ILE A 325 -5.09 -13.62 12.09
C ILE A 325 -5.75 -14.05 10.79
N GLY A 326 -5.04 -14.82 9.95
CA GLY A 326 -5.63 -15.54 8.82
C GLY A 326 -6.01 -14.70 7.58
N GLY A 327 -5.81 -13.38 7.61
CA GLY A 327 -6.09 -12.52 6.45
C GLY A 327 -5.01 -12.63 5.38
N SER A 328 -5.32 -13.17 4.20
CA SER A 328 -4.50 -13.07 2.99
C SER A 328 -4.76 -11.79 2.18
N ALA A 329 -5.65 -10.89 2.65
CA ALA A 329 -6.02 -9.68 1.93
C ALA A 329 -6.51 -8.55 2.85
N TYR A 330 -6.37 -7.32 2.32
CA TYR A 330 -6.94 -6.05 2.76
C TYR A 330 -8.43 -6.13 3.20
N GLY A 331 -9.16 -7.16 2.77
CA GLY A 331 -10.55 -7.46 3.18
C GLY A 331 -10.74 -7.72 4.68
N THR A 332 -9.67 -7.89 5.46
CA THR A 332 -9.77 -7.93 6.93
C THR A 332 -9.95 -6.55 7.57
N TYR A 333 -9.69 -5.43 6.87
CA TYR A 333 -10.22 -4.12 7.32
C TYR A 333 -11.76 -4.06 7.24
N GLY A 334 -12.38 -4.92 6.42
CA GLY A 334 -13.74 -4.78 5.91
C GLY A 334 -14.64 -6.00 6.09
N SER A 335 -14.60 -6.69 7.24
CA SER A 335 -15.84 -7.32 7.70
C SER A 335 -16.73 -6.22 8.28
N TYR A 336 -17.45 -5.56 7.36
CA TYR A 336 -18.40 -4.47 7.54
C TYR A 336 -19.13 -4.46 8.91
N GLY A 337 -19.11 -3.30 9.56
CA GLY A 337 -20.13 -2.89 10.53
C GLY A 337 -20.19 -3.61 11.89
N SER A 338 -19.37 -4.61 12.18
CA SER A 338 -19.50 -5.38 13.42
C SER A 338 -18.16 -5.84 14.00
N TYR A 339 -17.79 -5.25 15.13
CA TYR A 339 -16.75 -5.68 16.08
C TYR A 339 -15.36 -5.97 15.46
N GLY A 340 -14.44 -5.00 15.56
CA GLY A 340 -13.02 -5.12 15.20
C GLY A 340 -12.23 -6.04 16.15
N SER A 341 -12.76 -7.24 16.38
CA SER A 341 -12.42 -8.16 17.44
C SER A 341 -12.08 -9.53 16.83
N TYR A 342 -10.81 -9.94 16.88
CA TYR A 342 -10.40 -11.24 16.33
C TYR A 342 -10.28 -12.30 17.42
N GLY A 343 -10.78 -13.51 17.13
CA GLY A 343 -10.59 -14.67 18.00
C GLY A 343 -9.18 -15.26 17.82
N THR A 344 -8.36 -15.21 18.86
CA THR A 344 -7.09 -15.95 18.95
C THR A 344 -7.36 -17.26 19.68
N LEU A 345 -7.16 -18.42 19.04
CA LEU A 345 -7.30 -19.72 19.70
C LEU A 345 -6.07 -19.97 20.58
N GLY A 346 -6.21 -19.75 21.89
CA GLY A 346 -5.18 -20.04 22.89
C GLY A 346 -5.35 -21.43 23.51
N LYS A 347 -4.41 -21.80 24.39
CA LYS A 347 -4.46 -23.03 25.19
C LYS A 347 -5.74 -23.13 26.04
N ASP A 348 -6.33 -21.98 26.39
CA ASP A 348 -7.53 -21.84 27.23
C ASP A 348 -8.80 -21.49 26.43
N GLY A 349 -8.79 -21.67 25.10
CA GLY A 349 -9.93 -21.41 24.21
C GLY A 349 -9.80 -20.13 23.36
N MET A 350 -10.90 -19.74 22.71
CA MET A 350 -10.94 -18.56 21.83
C MET A 350 -10.95 -17.28 22.67
N LYS A 351 -9.90 -16.47 22.56
CA LYS A 351 -9.82 -15.14 23.18
C LYS A 351 -10.03 -14.06 22.13
N THR A 352 -11.00 -13.20 22.35
CA THR A 352 -11.32 -12.08 21.45
C THR A 352 -10.43 -10.87 21.75
N VAL A 353 -9.78 -10.31 20.74
CA VAL A 353 -8.88 -9.15 20.85
C VAL A 353 -9.42 -7.99 20.02
N SER A 354 -9.74 -6.86 20.68
CA SER A 354 -10.09 -5.62 20.01
C SER A 354 -8.85 -5.01 19.33
N THR A 355 -8.85 -4.99 18.01
CA THR A 355 -7.76 -4.47 17.16
C THR A 355 -7.48 -3.01 17.45
N ASN A 356 -8.54 -2.21 17.59
CA ASN A 356 -8.44 -0.79 17.86
C ASN A 356 -7.82 -0.51 19.24
N ILE A 357 -8.19 -1.28 20.27
CA ILE A 357 -7.53 -1.19 21.60
C ILE A 357 -6.08 -1.62 21.51
N ALA A 358 -5.77 -2.72 20.83
CA ALA A 358 -4.42 -3.22 20.71
C ALA A 358 -3.48 -2.20 20.03
N TYR A 359 -3.95 -1.51 18.98
CA TYR A 359 -3.21 -0.40 18.38
C TYR A 359 -3.12 0.85 19.28
N ALA A 360 -4.18 1.20 20.00
CA ALA A 360 -4.13 2.29 20.98
C ALA A 360 -3.10 2.01 22.08
N ASP A 361 -3.00 0.77 22.54
CA ASP A 361 -2.00 0.31 23.51
C ASP A 361 -0.57 0.41 22.96
N ASN A 362 -0.35 0.02 21.69
CA ASN A 362 0.96 0.20 21.04
C ASN A 362 1.35 1.68 20.89
N ASN A 363 0.39 2.54 20.52
CA ASN A 363 0.60 3.99 20.42
C ASN A 363 0.95 4.62 21.77
N ARG A 364 0.34 4.17 22.88
CA ARG A 364 0.72 4.61 24.24
C ARG A 364 2.12 4.15 24.62
N ALA A 365 2.48 2.91 24.29
CA ALA A 365 3.84 2.40 24.49
C ALA A 365 4.87 3.19 23.67
N LEU A 366 4.57 3.55 22.41
CA LEU A 366 5.43 4.38 21.58
C LEU A 366 5.68 5.75 22.20
N VAL A 367 4.63 6.36 22.77
CA VAL A 367 4.77 7.60 23.53
C VAL A 367 5.69 7.35 24.72
N ASP A 368 5.35 6.44 25.64
CA ASP A 368 6.13 6.18 26.87
C ASP A 368 7.62 5.84 26.62
N LEU A 369 7.93 5.11 25.54
CA LEU A 369 9.29 4.69 25.25
C LEU A 369 10.16 5.78 24.63
N MET A 370 9.59 6.76 23.92
CA MET A 370 10.37 7.68 23.08
C MET A 370 11.45 8.46 23.86
N PRO A 371 11.18 9.02 25.05
CA PRO A 371 12.21 9.70 25.84
C PRO A 371 13.40 8.81 26.21
N LYS A 372 13.21 7.48 26.26
CA LYS A 372 14.22 6.50 26.68
C LYS A 372 15.25 6.20 25.57
N LEU A 373 15.01 6.65 24.35
CA LEU A 373 15.94 6.55 23.22
C LEU A 373 16.95 7.73 23.16
N ASN A 374 16.83 8.72 24.03
CA ASN A 374 17.79 9.83 24.12
C ASN A 374 19.01 9.42 24.96
N THR A 375 19.77 8.44 24.46
CA THR A 375 21.01 7.95 25.05
C THR A 375 22.05 7.73 23.96
N GLU A 376 23.33 7.73 24.34
CA GLU A 376 24.44 7.49 23.40
C GLU A 376 24.30 6.14 22.66
N ALA A 377 23.84 5.09 23.35
CA ALA A 377 23.62 3.76 22.77
C ALA A 377 22.63 3.77 21.60
N HIS A 378 21.69 4.71 21.61
CA HIS A 378 20.69 4.91 20.55
C HIS A 378 21.00 6.13 19.69
N GLY A 379 22.21 6.69 19.75
CA GLY A 379 22.62 7.85 18.95
C GLY A 379 22.01 9.18 19.40
N ASN A 380 21.66 9.29 20.69
CA ASN A 380 20.96 10.43 21.29
C ASN A 380 19.69 10.79 20.51
N TYR A 381 18.87 9.78 20.21
CA TYR A 381 17.67 9.96 19.40
C TYR A 381 16.58 10.68 20.20
N ASN A 382 16.37 11.96 19.86
CA ASN A 382 15.39 12.85 20.46
C ASN A 382 14.59 13.60 19.36
N PRO A 383 13.66 12.89 18.69
CA PRO A 383 12.99 13.42 17.50
C PRO A 383 12.05 14.59 17.79
N ALA A 384 12.07 15.59 16.89
CA ALA A 384 11.13 16.71 16.90
C ALA A 384 9.91 16.50 16.01
N ASN A 385 9.96 15.53 15.09
CA ASN A 385 8.96 15.35 14.04
C ASN A 385 8.37 13.93 14.06
N TRP A 386 7.06 13.81 13.91
CA TRP A 386 6.32 12.56 13.96
C TRP A 386 5.39 12.44 12.77
N TRP A 387 5.56 11.39 11.99
CA TRP A 387 4.72 11.05 10.87
C TRP A 387 3.90 9.78 11.17
N LEU A 388 2.59 9.93 11.16
CA LEU A 388 1.64 8.92 11.61
C LEU A 388 0.74 8.52 10.45
N HIS A 389 0.69 7.23 10.15
CA HIS A 389 -0.01 6.72 8.98
C HIS A 389 -1.31 5.98 9.37
N ASP A 390 -2.45 6.50 8.89
CA ASP A 390 -3.80 5.95 9.06
C ASP A 390 -4.24 5.68 10.52
N ARG A 391 -5.45 5.11 10.68
CA ARG A 391 -6.03 4.79 12.00
C ARG A 391 -5.09 4.06 12.96
N PRO A 392 -4.20 3.13 12.54
CA PRO A 392 -3.37 2.39 13.48
C PRO A 392 -2.40 3.29 14.25
N ALA A 393 -2.03 4.45 13.69
CA ALA A 393 -1.08 5.40 14.26
C ALA A 393 -1.75 6.58 14.99
N PHE A 394 -2.99 6.92 14.63
CA PHE A 394 -3.57 8.23 14.96
C PHE A 394 -3.81 8.48 16.45
N ILE A 395 -4.07 7.44 17.26
CA ILE A 395 -4.23 7.61 18.72
C ILE A 395 -2.95 8.14 19.38
N THR A 396 -1.79 8.00 18.75
CA THR A 396 -0.52 8.61 19.20
C THR A 396 -0.67 10.11 19.47
N MET A 397 -1.45 10.84 18.65
CA MET A 397 -1.69 12.27 18.88
C MET A 397 -2.44 12.54 20.18
N ASN A 398 -3.44 11.71 20.52
CA ASN A 398 -4.14 11.81 21.81
C ASN A 398 -3.20 11.52 22.98
N SER A 399 -2.42 10.44 22.88
CA SER A 399 -1.46 10.05 23.92
C SER A 399 -0.39 11.12 24.16
N ILE A 400 0.12 11.76 23.10
CA ILE A 400 1.06 12.89 23.19
C ILE A 400 0.40 14.11 23.85
N ALA A 401 -0.80 14.50 23.40
CA ALA A 401 -1.53 15.63 23.97
C ALA A 401 -1.76 15.45 25.47
N ASP A 402 -2.16 14.25 25.89
CA ASP A 402 -2.36 13.93 27.30
C ASP A 402 -1.05 13.90 28.10
N ALA A 403 0.02 13.32 27.56
CA ALA A 403 1.32 13.32 28.24
C ALA A 403 1.81 14.75 28.54
N SER A 404 1.76 15.63 27.54
CA SER A 404 2.06 17.06 27.72
C SER A 404 1.08 17.72 28.70
N HIS A 405 -0.22 17.44 28.59
CA HIS A 405 -1.22 18.00 29.49
C HIS A 405 -1.00 17.60 30.96
N PHE A 406 -0.47 16.41 31.24
CA PHE A 406 -0.18 15.97 32.61
C PHE A 406 1.26 16.23 33.05
N GLY A 407 1.97 17.13 32.35
CA GLY A 407 3.25 17.69 32.80
C GLY A 407 4.50 17.02 32.22
N ASN A 408 4.36 16.16 31.21
CA ASN A 408 5.50 15.65 30.48
C ASN A 408 5.90 16.62 29.35
N ASP A 409 6.77 17.57 29.68
CA ASP A 409 7.25 18.60 28.76
C ASP A 409 8.11 18.07 27.61
N TYR A 410 8.49 16.79 27.64
CA TYR A 410 9.17 16.14 26.51
C TYR A 410 8.40 16.31 25.20
N TYR A 411 7.07 16.33 25.21
CA TYR A 411 6.30 16.43 23.95
C TYR A 411 5.99 17.85 23.49
N ASN A 412 6.45 18.86 24.24
CA ASN A 412 6.31 20.24 23.83
C ASN A 412 7.26 20.54 22.66
N GLY A 413 6.88 21.43 21.73
CA GLY A 413 7.70 21.79 20.58
C GLY A 413 7.67 20.82 19.40
N LEU A 414 6.91 19.71 19.48
CA LEU A 414 6.82 18.72 18.41
C LEU A 414 5.98 19.19 17.22
N LYS A 415 6.31 18.65 16.03
CA LYS A 415 5.42 18.60 14.86
C LYS A 415 4.94 17.18 14.62
N ILE A 416 3.63 17.00 14.58
CA ILE A 416 2.98 15.70 14.45
C ILE A 416 1.99 15.78 13.29
N HIS A 417 2.14 14.89 12.31
CA HIS A 417 1.32 14.87 11.11
C HIS A 417 0.62 13.53 10.92
N GLY A 418 -0.69 13.56 10.78
CA GLY A 418 -1.52 12.40 10.50
C GLY A 418 -1.87 12.35 9.01
N THR A 419 -1.40 11.33 8.31
CA THR A 419 -1.65 11.15 6.88
C THR A 419 -2.72 10.11 6.63
N PHE A 420 -3.78 10.53 5.93
CA PHE A 420 -4.84 9.67 5.42
C PHE A 420 -4.44 9.11 4.05
N HIS A 421 -4.12 7.82 4.01
CA HIS A 421 -3.92 7.08 2.77
C HIS A 421 -5.26 6.55 2.27
N ASN A 422 -6.14 6.09 3.15
CA ASN A 422 -7.50 5.71 2.78
C ASN A 422 -8.49 6.11 3.88
N PRO A 423 -9.33 7.14 3.67
CA PRO A 423 -10.37 7.57 4.60
C PRO A 423 -11.71 6.87 4.37
N GLY A 424 -11.80 5.86 3.51
CA GLY A 424 -13.02 5.07 3.33
C GLY A 424 -13.48 4.44 4.66
N ARG A 425 -14.79 4.24 4.83
CA ARG A 425 -15.42 3.89 6.13
C ARG A 425 -14.70 2.78 6.91
N ASP A 426 -14.34 1.71 6.22
CA ASP A 426 -13.68 0.53 6.82
C ASP A 426 -12.29 0.84 7.41
N TYR A 427 -11.62 1.90 6.93
CA TYR A 427 -10.29 2.32 7.35
C TYR A 427 -10.30 3.31 8.51
N GLN A 428 -11.47 3.77 8.93
CA GLN A 428 -11.59 4.86 9.89
C GLN A 428 -11.47 4.41 11.35
N GLY A 429 -11.78 3.14 11.65
CA GLY A 429 -11.86 2.65 13.03
C GLY A 429 -13.10 3.20 13.74
N ALA A 430 -14.26 3.08 13.08
CA ALA A 430 -15.56 3.43 13.64
C ALA A 430 -15.93 2.48 14.79
N GLU A 431 -16.41 3.04 15.90
CA GLU A 431 -16.75 2.32 17.13
C GLU A 431 -18.02 2.91 17.76
N SER A 432 -19.08 2.10 17.82
CA SER A 432 -20.37 2.49 18.39
C SER A 432 -20.50 2.11 19.87
N ASN A 433 -19.59 1.29 20.41
CA ASN A 433 -19.49 1.00 21.82
C ASN A 433 -18.70 2.11 22.55
N PRO A 434 -19.37 2.97 23.35
CA PRO A 434 -18.68 4.05 24.06
C PRO A 434 -17.68 3.54 25.11
N PHE A 435 -17.87 2.32 25.63
CA PHE A 435 -16.94 1.72 26.60
C PHE A 435 -15.62 1.34 25.92
N GLU A 436 -15.68 0.71 24.73
CA GLU A 436 -14.48 0.37 23.95
C GLU A 436 -13.70 1.63 23.57
N PHE A 437 -14.38 2.64 23.04
CA PHE A 437 -13.70 3.88 22.65
C PHE A 437 -13.11 4.62 23.86
N PHE A 438 -13.79 4.59 25.02
CA PHE A 438 -13.24 5.13 26.27
C PHE A 438 -11.91 4.45 26.64
N ARG A 439 -11.81 3.11 26.51
CA ARG A 439 -10.55 2.38 26.72
C ARG A 439 -9.44 2.78 25.75
N MET A 440 -9.77 3.29 24.56
CA MET A 440 -8.78 3.74 23.56
C MET A 440 -8.21 5.13 23.84
N VAL A 441 -8.97 6.03 24.48
CA VAL A 441 -8.57 7.45 24.63
C VAL A 441 -8.34 7.91 26.07
N ALA A 442 -8.89 7.21 27.07
CA ALA A 442 -8.79 7.61 28.47
C ALA A 442 -7.48 7.15 29.15
N ARG A 443 -7.16 7.81 30.27
CA ARG A 443 -6.05 7.51 31.18
C ARG A 443 -6.55 7.21 32.60
N GLU A 444 -5.62 6.82 33.49
CA GLU A 444 -5.91 6.56 34.90
C GLU A 444 -6.60 7.74 35.59
N GLU A 445 -6.21 8.98 35.27
CA GLU A 445 -6.82 10.20 35.81
C GLU A 445 -8.31 10.30 35.45
N ASP A 446 -8.69 9.89 34.24
CA ASP A 446 -10.07 9.91 33.76
C ASP A 446 -10.90 8.81 34.41
N VAL A 447 -10.30 7.65 34.68
CA VAL A 447 -10.93 6.57 35.46
C VAL A 447 -11.19 7.04 36.90
N LYS A 448 -10.26 7.75 37.53
CA LYS A 448 -10.45 8.37 38.86
C LYS A 448 -11.57 9.41 38.85
N MET A 449 -11.73 10.14 37.76
CA MET A 449 -12.83 11.10 37.57
C MET A 449 -14.17 10.38 37.40
N LEU A 450 -14.24 9.37 36.53
CA LEU A 450 -15.42 8.55 36.30
C LEU A 450 -15.88 7.82 37.57
N ASN A 451 -14.94 7.38 38.41
CA ASN A 451 -15.24 6.73 39.69
C ASN A 451 -16.03 7.60 40.68
N LYS A 452 -16.03 8.92 40.48
CA LYS A 452 -16.80 9.89 41.28
C LYS A 452 -18.16 10.21 40.67
N HIS A 453 -18.48 9.64 39.50
CA HIS A 453 -19.71 9.93 38.79
C HIS A 453 -20.92 9.23 39.44
N LYS A 454 -22.01 9.96 39.66
CA LYS A 454 -23.20 9.47 40.38
C LYS A 454 -23.88 8.27 39.74
N GLN A 455 -23.70 8.08 38.44
CA GLN A 455 -24.32 7.01 37.65
C GLN A 455 -23.38 5.83 37.35
N LEU A 456 -22.22 5.75 38.01
CA LEU A 456 -21.23 4.70 37.77
C LEU A 456 -21.81 3.28 37.94
N ALA A 457 -22.61 3.06 38.98
CA ALA A 457 -23.22 1.75 39.24
C ALA A 457 -24.10 1.28 38.06
N THR A 458 -24.88 2.20 37.48
CA THR A 458 -25.68 1.94 36.28
C THR A 458 -24.80 1.64 35.07
N LEU A 459 -23.74 2.44 34.86
CA LEU A 459 -22.79 2.21 33.76
C LEU A 459 -22.13 0.82 33.84
N ARG A 460 -21.69 0.39 35.03
CA ARG A 460 -21.11 -0.94 35.24
C ARG A 460 -22.08 -2.06 34.87
N ASN A 461 -23.36 -1.91 35.24
CA ASN A 461 -24.37 -2.91 34.91
C ASN A 461 -24.62 -2.99 33.39
N ILE A 462 -24.63 -1.84 32.72
CA ILE A 462 -24.81 -1.77 31.27
C ILE A 462 -23.58 -2.35 30.54
N GLU A 463 -22.37 -1.99 30.95
CA GLU A 463 -21.12 -2.51 30.38
C GLU A 463 -21.07 -4.04 30.44
N LYS A 464 -21.35 -4.62 31.62
CA LYS A 464 -21.35 -6.07 31.84
C LYS A 464 -22.32 -6.80 30.91
N ASN A 465 -23.42 -6.16 30.54
CA ASN A 465 -24.48 -6.73 29.71
C ASN A 465 -24.53 -6.08 28.31
N TRP A 466 -23.45 -5.45 27.84
CA TRP A 466 -23.48 -4.61 26.64
C TRP A 466 -24.06 -5.32 25.41
N ALA A 467 -23.70 -6.58 25.20
CA ALA A 467 -24.17 -7.38 24.08
C ALA A 467 -25.70 -7.56 24.06
N SER A 468 -26.34 -7.60 25.23
CA SER A 468 -27.79 -7.74 25.41
C SER A 468 -28.48 -6.46 25.90
N ALA A 469 -27.75 -5.34 26.01
CA ALA A 469 -28.29 -4.07 26.50
C ALA A 469 -29.37 -3.52 25.55
N SER A 470 -30.45 -3.02 26.13
CA SER A 470 -31.55 -2.34 25.44
C SER A 470 -31.08 -1.04 24.78
N ASP A 471 -31.85 -0.54 23.81
CA ASP A 471 -31.54 0.74 23.16
C ASP A 471 -31.56 1.92 24.16
N GLU A 472 -32.39 1.85 25.20
CA GLU A 472 -32.41 2.84 26.30
C GLU A 472 -31.12 2.81 27.12
N GLU A 473 -30.63 1.63 27.47
CA GLU A 473 -29.35 1.47 28.18
C GLU A 473 -28.16 1.92 27.34
N LYS A 474 -28.17 1.61 26.04
CA LYS A 474 -27.13 2.07 25.09
C LYS A 474 -27.14 3.60 24.96
N ARG A 475 -28.32 4.22 24.84
CA ARG A 475 -28.48 5.67 24.87
C ARG A 475 -27.97 6.27 26.18
N PHE A 476 -28.32 5.67 27.32
CA PHE A 476 -27.87 6.11 28.63
C PHE A 476 -26.34 6.13 28.72
N ALA A 477 -25.68 5.02 28.39
CA ALA A 477 -24.21 4.95 28.39
C ALA A 477 -23.58 6.00 27.47
N ASN A 478 -24.12 6.16 26.26
CA ASN A 478 -23.67 7.17 25.31
C ASN A 478 -23.81 8.59 25.88
N GLN A 479 -24.95 8.94 26.48
CA GLN A 479 -25.19 10.27 27.06
C GLN A 479 -24.19 10.65 28.16
N ILE A 480 -23.71 9.66 28.93
CA ILE A 480 -22.74 9.91 30.00
C ILE A 480 -21.30 10.01 29.48
N LEU A 481 -20.90 9.11 28.60
CA LEU A 481 -19.51 9.04 28.10
C LEU A 481 -19.23 10.01 26.95
N ARG A 482 -20.25 10.38 26.16
CA ARG A 482 -20.08 11.21 24.96
C ARG A 482 -19.43 12.57 25.21
N PRO A 483 -19.79 13.37 26.24
CA PRO A 483 -19.14 14.68 26.47
C PRO A 483 -17.61 14.58 26.61
N PHE A 484 -17.13 13.48 27.19
CA PHE A 484 -15.70 13.20 27.32
C PHE A 484 -15.04 12.90 25.95
N MET A 485 -15.76 12.30 25.00
CA MET A 485 -15.22 11.85 23.72
C MET A 485 -15.77 12.64 22.51
N GLU A 486 -16.38 13.80 22.73
CA GLU A 486 -17.13 14.55 21.71
C GLU A 486 -16.29 14.88 20.48
N ASN A 487 -14.99 15.12 20.67
CA ASN A 487 -14.07 15.48 19.59
C ASN A 487 -13.77 14.34 18.62
N PHE A 488 -14.13 13.11 18.98
CA PHE A 488 -13.92 11.91 18.18
C PHE A 488 -15.19 11.42 17.48
N LEU A 489 -16.30 12.18 17.58
CA LEU A 489 -17.54 11.86 16.89
C LEU A 489 -17.43 12.15 15.39
N ASP A 490 -17.79 11.16 14.59
CA ASP A 490 -18.08 11.37 13.18
C ASP A 490 -19.53 11.90 13.00
N ASP A 491 -19.94 12.08 11.75
CA ASP A 491 -21.28 12.60 11.41
C ASP A 491 -22.33 11.47 11.29
N TYR A 492 -22.00 10.20 11.56
CA TYR A 492 -22.98 9.11 11.56
C TYR A 492 -23.89 9.20 12.79
N VAL A 493 -25.19 9.08 12.54
CA VAL A 493 -26.22 9.05 13.55
C VAL A 493 -27.17 7.91 13.24
N ASP A 494 -27.26 6.92 14.14
CA ASP A 494 -28.38 5.98 14.11
C ASP A 494 -29.61 6.73 14.65
N THR A 495 -30.42 7.28 13.75
CA THR A 495 -31.59 8.10 14.12
C THR A 495 -32.70 7.29 14.77
N ALA A 496 -32.77 5.98 14.52
CA ALA A 496 -33.76 5.11 15.15
C ALA A 496 -33.40 4.86 16.63
N LYS A 497 -32.11 4.76 16.94
CA LYS A 497 -31.62 4.46 18.29
C LYS A 497 -31.07 5.67 19.04
N ASP A 498 -30.89 6.81 18.38
CA ASP A 498 -30.17 8.01 18.85
C ASP A 498 -28.75 7.69 19.35
N VAL A 499 -28.09 6.72 18.71
CA VAL A 499 -26.70 6.33 19.01
C VAL A 499 -25.75 7.07 18.07
N ARG A 500 -24.63 7.56 18.61
CA ARG A 500 -23.56 8.21 17.86
C ARG A 500 -22.35 7.28 17.76
N THR A 501 -21.59 7.41 16.68
CA THR A 501 -20.37 6.64 16.46
C THR A 501 -19.12 7.47 16.73
N PHE A 502 -18.18 6.87 17.44
CA PHE A 502 -16.84 7.40 17.64
C PHE A 502 -15.90 6.84 16.57
N ASN A 503 -14.81 7.54 16.32
CA ASN A 503 -13.98 7.25 15.16
C ASN A 503 -12.52 7.62 15.41
N ILE A 504 -11.60 6.65 15.25
CA ILE A 504 -10.17 6.90 15.47
C ILE A 504 -9.62 7.92 14.48
N SER A 505 -10.08 7.90 13.23
CA SER A 505 -9.71 8.86 12.19
C SER A 505 -10.17 10.29 12.48
N MET A 506 -11.01 10.52 13.49
CA MET A 506 -11.27 11.87 14.00
C MET A 506 -10.13 12.42 14.88
N THR A 507 -9.15 11.60 15.28
CA THR A 507 -8.03 12.04 16.13
C THR A 507 -7.15 13.10 15.45
N PRO A 508 -6.69 12.94 14.19
CA PRO A 508 -5.95 14.01 13.51
C PRO A 508 -6.81 15.25 13.25
N VAL A 509 -8.13 15.07 13.04
CA VAL A 509 -9.07 16.19 12.90
C VAL A 509 -9.17 17.00 14.20
N ALA A 510 -9.33 16.31 15.33
CA ALA A 510 -9.33 16.91 16.65
C ALA A 510 -7.99 17.58 16.98
N GLY A 511 -6.87 16.89 16.72
CA GLY A 511 -5.52 17.40 16.94
C GLY A 511 -5.25 18.70 16.17
N THR A 512 -5.56 18.71 14.87
CA THR A 512 -5.41 19.90 14.02
C THR A 512 -6.25 21.08 14.51
N ARG A 513 -7.48 20.82 14.98
CA ARG A 513 -8.37 21.87 15.48
C ARG A 513 -7.94 22.42 16.85
N ILE A 514 -7.50 21.54 17.75
CA ILE A 514 -7.25 21.87 19.17
C ILE A 514 -5.82 22.37 19.37
N ASN A 515 -4.84 21.76 18.68
CA ASN A 515 -3.41 22.05 18.78
C ASN A 515 -2.79 22.39 17.39
N PRO A 516 -3.33 23.36 16.62
CA PRO A 516 -2.92 23.62 15.22
C PRO A 516 -1.46 24.02 15.03
N LYS A 517 -0.78 24.52 16.08
CA LYS A 517 0.63 24.88 16.02
C LYS A 517 1.56 23.66 16.02
N ASN A 518 1.10 22.51 16.52
CA ASN A 518 1.90 21.29 16.74
C ASN A 518 1.38 20.09 15.97
N MET A 519 0.07 20.01 15.71
CA MET A 519 -0.59 18.89 15.06
C MET A 519 -1.24 19.32 13.74
N SER A 520 -1.08 18.48 12.71
CA SER A 520 -1.69 18.67 11.41
C SER A 520 -2.20 17.35 10.84
N ALA A 521 -3.05 17.44 9.81
CA ALA A 521 -3.57 16.30 9.08
C ALA A 521 -3.51 16.57 7.57
N GLY A 522 -3.43 15.51 6.77
CA GLY A 522 -3.34 15.63 5.31
C GLY A 522 -3.56 14.31 4.59
N SER A 523 -3.63 14.35 3.27
CA SER A 523 -3.68 13.17 2.41
C SER A 523 -2.47 13.08 1.47
N VAL A 524 -2.31 11.91 0.88
CA VAL A 524 -1.25 11.52 -0.07
C VAL A 524 -1.45 12.06 -1.50
N SER A 525 -2.50 12.85 -1.71
CA SER A 525 -2.85 13.50 -2.97
C SER A 525 -3.56 14.82 -2.70
N VAL A 526 -3.22 15.85 -3.49
CA VAL A 526 -3.89 17.15 -3.44
C VAL A 526 -5.34 17.01 -3.89
N ASN A 527 -5.62 16.33 -5.01
CA ASN A 527 -6.98 16.10 -5.47
C ASN A 527 -7.79 15.24 -4.48
N TYR A 528 -7.22 14.15 -3.98
CA TYR A 528 -7.94 13.30 -3.03
C TYR A 528 -8.28 14.05 -1.73
N GLY A 529 -7.37 14.89 -1.25
CA GLY A 529 -7.66 15.80 -0.13
C GLY A 529 -8.85 16.72 -0.40
N LYS A 530 -9.00 17.25 -1.62
CA LYS A 530 -10.19 18.06 -1.99
C LYS A 530 -11.47 17.23 -1.95
N GLU A 531 -11.43 16.02 -2.51
CA GLU A 531 -12.59 15.12 -2.55
C GLU A 531 -13.04 14.67 -1.14
N MET A 532 -12.09 14.39 -0.25
CA MET A 532 -12.37 14.09 1.16
C MET A 532 -13.14 15.20 1.88
N LYS A 533 -13.07 16.44 1.39
CA LYS A 533 -13.74 17.62 1.96
C LYS A 533 -14.98 18.04 1.15
N SER A 534 -15.27 17.40 0.03
CA SER A 534 -16.35 17.79 -0.89
C SER A 534 -17.67 17.09 -0.59
N LEU A 535 -18.75 17.85 -0.53
CA LEU A 535 -20.12 17.33 -0.42
C LEU A 535 -20.62 16.72 -1.75
N GLU A 536 -19.91 16.95 -2.85
CA GLU A 536 -20.12 16.27 -4.13
C GLU A 536 -19.61 14.83 -4.06
N THR A 537 -18.65 14.52 -3.19
CA THR A 537 -18.09 13.17 -3.02
C THR A 537 -18.11 12.72 -1.55
N PRO A 538 -19.29 12.69 -0.90
CA PRO A 538 -19.38 12.49 0.54
C PRO A 538 -18.93 11.09 0.99
N ASP A 539 -18.94 10.10 0.08
CA ASP A 539 -18.59 8.72 0.37
C ASP A 539 -17.07 8.45 0.35
N ILE A 540 -16.25 9.39 -0.13
CA ILE A 540 -14.78 9.23 -0.08
C ILE A 540 -14.27 9.19 1.36
N ALA A 541 -14.76 10.11 2.19
CA ALA A 541 -14.48 10.16 3.62
C ALA A 541 -15.80 10.05 4.39
N GLN A 542 -16.54 8.96 4.15
CA GLN A 542 -17.90 8.77 4.65
C GLN A 542 -18.03 9.15 6.14
N PHE A 543 -19.00 10.03 6.45
CA PHE A 543 -19.26 10.61 7.78
C PHE A 543 -18.16 11.51 8.38
N MET A 544 -17.06 11.76 7.66
CA MET A 544 -16.00 12.67 8.10
C MET A 544 -15.91 13.93 7.23
N THR A 545 -16.48 13.93 6.03
CA THR A 545 -16.36 15.02 5.03
C THR A 545 -16.59 16.41 5.61
N ALA A 546 -17.70 16.62 6.33
CA ALA A 546 -18.03 17.93 6.87
C ALA A 546 -17.14 18.35 8.06
N LYS A 547 -16.47 17.40 8.72
CA LYS A 547 -15.47 17.68 9.77
C LYS A 547 -14.12 18.01 9.16
N LEU A 548 -13.70 17.26 8.15
CA LEU A 548 -12.47 17.50 7.39
C LEU A 548 -12.50 18.87 6.71
N ALA A 549 -13.66 19.26 6.14
CA ALA A 549 -13.85 20.57 5.52
C ALA A 549 -13.69 21.76 6.51
N LYS A 550 -13.78 21.52 7.82
CA LYS A 550 -13.66 22.56 8.86
C LYS A 550 -12.23 22.76 9.37
N ILE A 551 -11.28 21.94 8.93
CA ILE A 551 -9.87 22.06 9.31
C ILE A 551 -9.01 22.36 8.09
N LYS A 552 -7.86 23.00 8.32
CA LYS A 552 -6.84 23.15 7.30
C LYS A 552 -6.06 21.83 7.21
N THR A 553 -6.19 21.13 6.10
CA THR A 553 -5.35 19.97 5.77
C THR A 553 -4.09 20.41 4.99
N ILE A 554 -3.01 19.64 5.11
CA ILE A 554 -1.81 19.78 4.29
C ILE A 554 -1.74 18.56 3.37
N ASP A 555 -2.39 18.66 2.22
CA ASP A 555 -2.47 17.58 1.24
C ASP A 555 -1.29 17.71 0.27
N ILE A 556 -0.55 16.61 0.06
CA ILE A 556 0.68 16.58 -0.75
C ILE A 556 0.57 15.39 -1.70
N THR A 557 0.68 15.62 -3.00
CA THR A 557 0.80 14.54 -3.98
C THR A 557 2.14 13.87 -3.78
N ASN A 558 2.10 12.65 -3.26
CA ASN A 558 3.30 11.91 -2.93
C ASN A 558 4.12 11.57 -4.17
N GLY A 559 5.40 11.29 -3.94
CA GLY A 559 6.24 10.72 -4.99
C GLY A 559 6.07 9.19 -5.10
N ASN A 560 6.46 8.63 -6.23
CA ASN A 560 6.63 7.18 -6.38
C ASN A 560 7.73 6.86 -7.39
N THR A 561 8.46 5.77 -7.15
CA THR A 561 9.33 5.17 -8.17
C THR A 561 8.55 4.05 -8.90
N PRO A 562 8.29 4.15 -10.21
CA PRO A 562 7.63 3.08 -10.95
C PRO A 562 8.36 1.75 -10.78
N ALA A 563 7.60 0.65 -10.70
CA ALA A 563 8.20 -0.67 -10.65
C ALA A 563 9.11 -0.89 -11.88
N ASN A 564 10.19 -1.65 -11.71
CA ASN A 564 11.03 -2.01 -12.86
C ASN A 564 10.26 -2.97 -13.77
N LEU A 565 9.79 -2.45 -14.91
CA LEU A 565 9.01 -3.18 -15.91
C LEU A 565 9.85 -4.11 -16.80
N LYS A 566 11.19 -4.04 -16.70
CA LYS A 566 12.13 -4.86 -17.49
C LYS A 566 11.90 -4.78 -19.01
N LEU A 567 11.49 -3.61 -19.50
CA LEU A 567 11.21 -3.37 -20.93
C LEU A 567 12.48 -3.48 -21.79
N ASN A 568 13.64 -3.18 -21.21
CA ASN A 568 14.95 -3.24 -21.87
C ASN A 568 15.66 -4.59 -21.69
N ASP A 569 15.06 -5.55 -20.99
CA ASP A 569 15.69 -6.83 -20.65
C ASP A 569 15.12 -7.98 -21.49
N ALA A 570 15.89 -8.45 -22.48
CA ALA A 570 15.46 -9.53 -23.37
C ALA A 570 15.23 -10.86 -22.63
N GLU A 571 15.86 -11.03 -21.47
CA GLU A 571 15.84 -12.27 -20.70
C GLU A 571 14.72 -12.29 -19.64
N ALA A 572 14.12 -11.15 -19.32
CA ALA A 572 13.09 -11.09 -18.30
C ALA A 572 11.86 -11.94 -18.65
N ASN A 573 11.34 -12.67 -17.66
CA ASN A 573 10.15 -13.49 -17.82
C ASN A 573 8.87 -12.65 -17.66
N PHE A 574 7.77 -13.14 -18.23
CA PHE A 574 6.45 -12.56 -18.00
C PHE A 574 5.75 -13.15 -16.77
N CYS A 575 6.19 -14.32 -16.27
CA CYS A 575 5.68 -14.89 -15.02
C CYS A 575 6.58 -14.55 -13.81
N GLN A 576 5.99 -14.51 -12.62
CA GLN A 576 6.72 -14.35 -11.35
C GLN A 576 7.38 -15.66 -10.89
N ASN A 577 8.27 -15.56 -9.89
CA ASN A 577 8.87 -16.69 -9.17
C ASN A 577 9.60 -17.72 -10.03
N GLY A 578 10.06 -17.33 -11.22
CA GLY A 578 10.77 -18.23 -12.13
C GLY A 578 9.88 -19.24 -12.84
N GLU A 579 8.55 -19.17 -12.68
CA GLU A 579 7.62 -20.00 -13.45
C GLU A 579 7.69 -19.67 -14.96
N ILE A 580 7.32 -20.63 -15.80
CA ILE A 580 7.40 -20.50 -17.26
C ILE A 580 6.00 -20.69 -17.86
N ASN A 581 5.35 -19.58 -18.22
CA ASN A 581 4.09 -19.55 -18.99
C ASN A 581 4.36 -19.41 -20.51
N GLY A 582 3.31 -19.46 -21.33
CA GLY A 582 3.44 -19.33 -22.79
C GLY A 582 4.02 -17.99 -23.26
N LEU A 583 3.71 -16.87 -22.59
CA LEU A 583 4.33 -15.57 -22.88
C LEU A 583 5.85 -15.61 -22.66
N THR A 584 6.30 -16.20 -21.56
CA THR A 584 7.72 -16.35 -21.24
C THR A 584 8.43 -17.22 -22.28
N LYS A 585 7.78 -18.29 -22.76
CA LYS A 585 8.32 -19.15 -23.84
C LYS A 585 8.45 -18.40 -25.17
N LYS A 586 7.62 -17.39 -25.41
CA LYS A 586 7.59 -16.59 -26.65
C LYS A 586 8.26 -15.22 -26.53
N LYS A 587 8.97 -14.93 -25.43
CA LYS A 587 9.56 -13.61 -25.13
C LYS A 587 10.57 -13.13 -26.17
N ALA A 588 11.16 -14.02 -26.97
CA ALA A 588 12.05 -13.65 -28.08
C ALA A 588 11.36 -12.77 -29.15
N GLY A 589 10.02 -12.81 -29.24
CA GLY A 589 9.27 -11.92 -30.12
C GLY A 589 8.95 -10.54 -29.52
N PHE A 590 9.23 -10.33 -28.22
CA PHE A 590 9.09 -9.02 -27.59
C PHE A 590 10.31 -8.15 -27.94
N THR A 591 10.06 -7.03 -28.60
CA THR A 591 11.06 -6.02 -28.93
C THR A 591 11.35 -5.19 -27.69
N THR A 592 12.55 -5.33 -27.13
CA THR A 592 13.00 -4.56 -25.98
C THR A 592 13.25 -3.10 -26.36
N TYR A 593 13.05 -2.19 -25.40
CA TYR A 593 13.33 -0.78 -25.60
C TYR A 593 13.64 -0.06 -24.29
N GLU A 594 14.31 1.08 -24.42
CA GLU A 594 14.61 2.02 -23.35
C GLU A 594 14.52 3.43 -23.92
N TYR A 595 13.86 4.33 -23.21
CA TYR A 595 13.83 5.75 -23.59
C TYR A 595 15.10 6.45 -23.15
N LYS A 596 15.73 7.19 -24.06
CA LYS A 596 17.04 7.84 -23.90
C LYS A 596 16.91 9.33 -24.17
N PRO A 597 16.37 10.11 -23.22
CA PRO A 597 16.30 11.56 -23.35
C PRO A 597 17.67 12.21 -23.11
N VAL A 598 17.97 13.27 -23.86
CA VAL A 598 19.12 14.14 -23.64
C VAL A 598 18.60 15.50 -23.20
N PHE A 599 18.99 15.92 -21.99
CA PHE A 599 18.64 17.23 -21.44
C PHE A 599 19.86 18.15 -21.46
N ASP A 600 19.64 19.45 -21.61
CA ASP A 600 20.66 20.47 -21.38
C ASP A 600 20.88 20.75 -19.88
N ASP A 601 21.83 21.63 -19.55
CA ASP A 601 22.15 22.03 -18.17
C ASP A 601 20.99 22.70 -17.43
N ALA A 602 20.00 23.23 -18.16
CA ALA A 602 18.77 23.81 -17.60
C ALA A 602 17.65 22.76 -17.43
N GLY A 603 17.91 21.49 -17.76
CA GLY A 603 16.95 20.40 -17.67
C GLY A 603 15.93 20.37 -18.80
N LYS A 604 16.15 21.10 -19.89
CA LYS A 604 15.26 21.10 -21.07
C LYS A 604 15.66 19.97 -22.02
N LEU A 605 14.66 19.24 -22.52
CA LEU A 605 14.88 18.16 -23.48
C LEU A 605 15.39 18.71 -24.82
N VAL A 606 16.53 18.20 -25.28
CA VAL A 606 17.21 18.59 -26.53
C VAL A 606 16.95 17.57 -27.64
N SER A 607 17.07 16.28 -27.33
CA SER A 607 16.86 15.17 -28.26
C SER A 607 16.44 13.90 -27.53
N ASP A 608 15.83 12.94 -28.23
CA ASP A 608 15.48 11.63 -27.70
C ASP A 608 15.39 10.56 -28.81
N ASN A 609 15.13 9.31 -28.42
CA ASN A 609 14.91 8.17 -29.32
C ASN A 609 13.43 7.75 -29.40
N LEU A 610 12.50 8.71 -29.39
CA LEU A 610 11.06 8.43 -29.34
C LEU A 610 10.59 7.45 -30.44
N ASP A 611 11.10 7.58 -31.66
CA ASP A 611 10.71 6.73 -32.79
C ASP A 611 11.07 5.25 -32.55
N GLU A 612 12.20 4.96 -31.90
CA GLU A 612 12.57 3.58 -31.52
C GLU A 612 11.56 2.99 -30.54
N VAL A 613 11.14 3.79 -29.54
CA VAL A 613 10.14 3.37 -28.54
C VAL A 613 8.81 3.09 -29.22
N MET A 614 8.34 4.00 -30.09
CA MET A 614 7.07 3.84 -30.81
C MET A 614 7.05 2.62 -31.72
N ASN A 615 8.15 2.38 -32.45
CA ASN A 615 8.29 1.20 -33.30
C ASN A 615 8.31 -0.10 -32.49
N ALA A 616 9.02 -0.12 -31.35
CA ALA A 616 9.03 -1.26 -30.46
C ALA A 616 7.63 -1.56 -29.89
N LYS A 617 6.87 -0.54 -29.47
CA LYS A 617 5.49 -0.71 -29.00
C LYS A 617 4.58 -1.27 -30.08
N LYS A 618 4.68 -0.79 -31.33
CA LYS A 618 3.91 -1.34 -32.46
C LYS A 618 4.25 -2.81 -32.72
N ALA A 619 5.54 -3.16 -32.72
CA ALA A 619 5.99 -4.54 -32.86
C ALA A 619 5.50 -5.44 -31.71
N ASN A 620 5.54 -4.94 -30.48
CA ASN A 620 5.08 -5.64 -29.28
C ASN A 620 3.56 -5.86 -29.28
N LEU A 621 2.78 -4.88 -29.72
CA LEU A 621 1.33 -5.04 -29.91
C LEU A 621 1.04 -6.17 -30.90
N LYS A 622 1.70 -6.15 -32.07
CA LYS A 622 1.54 -7.20 -33.08
C LYS A 622 1.93 -8.57 -32.53
N TRP A 623 3.11 -8.68 -31.91
CA TRP A 623 3.58 -9.92 -31.29
C TRP A 623 2.57 -10.47 -30.28
N PHE A 624 2.05 -9.61 -29.41
CA PHE A 624 1.13 -10.00 -28.37
C PHE A 624 -0.20 -10.50 -28.94
N LEU A 625 -0.84 -9.72 -29.83
CA LEU A 625 -2.10 -10.08 -30.48
C LEU A 625 -1.98 -11.35 -31.32
N ASP A 626 -0.91 -11.51 -32.09
CA ASP A 626 -0.66 -12.75 -32.83
C ASP A 626 -0.46 -13.93 -31.89
N THR A 627 0.24 -13.74 -30.77
CA THR A 627 0.48 -14.81 -29.79
C THR A 627 -0.82 -15.30 -29.16
N VAL A 628 -1.67 -14.39 -28.66
CA VAL A 628 -2.93 -14.76 -28.01
C VAL A 628 -3.98 -15.21 -29.01
N GLY A 629 -4.08 -14.57 -30.18
CA GLY A 629 -5.04 -14.90 -31.23
C GLY A 629 -4.76 -16.28 -31.85
N ASN A 630 -3.50 -16.61 -32.13
CA ASN A 630 -3.13 -17.96 -32.57
C ASN A 630 -3.48 -19.01 -31.52
N ALA A 631 -3.22 -18.74 -30.24
CA ALA A 631 -3.54 -19.68 -29.16
C ALA A 631 -5.05 -19.90 -29.02
N TYR A 632 -5.86 -18.87 -29.23
CA TYR A 632 -7.31 -19.00 -29.22
C TYR A 632 -7.85 -19.74 -30.45
N GLU A 633 -7.41 -19.42 -31.66
CA GLU A 633 -7.86 -20.12 -32.88
C GLU A 633 -7.52 -21.61 -32.87
N THR A 634 -6.34 -21.95 -32.35
CA THR A 634 -5.89 -23.35 -32.29
C THR A 634 -6.47 -24.09 -31.09
N GLY A 635 -6.84 -23.39 -30.02
CA GLY A 635 -7.07 -24.01 -28.73
C GLY A 635 -8.20 -23.49 -27.84
N GLY A 636 -9.00 -22.56 -28.35
CA GLY A 636 -10.05 -21.89 -27.61
C GLY A 636 -9.55 -21.29 -26.29
N SER A 637 -10.43 -21.26 -25.30
CA SER A 637 -10.15 -20.68 -23.97
C SER A 637 -8.99 -21.36 -23.24
N GLN A 638 -8.77 -22.68 -23.45
CA GLN A 638 -7.64 -23.36 -22.83
C GLN A 638 -6.30 -22.98 -23.47
N GLY A 639 -6.27 -22.76 -24.78
CA GLY A 639 -5.07 -22.31 -25.48
C GLY A 639 -4.58 -20.97 -24.96
N ILE A 640 -5.47 -19.97 -24.89
CA ILE A 640 -5.13 -18.66 -24.33
C ILE A 640 -4.78 -18.72 -22.84
N THR A 641 -5.44 -19.58 -22.04
CA THR A 641 -5.12 -19.74 -20.60
C THR A 641 -3.66 -20.17 -20.39
N LYS A 642 -3.15 -21.10 -21.22
CA LYS A 642 -1.74 -21.56 -21.16
C LYS A 642 -0.73 -20.51 -21.63
N ILE A 643 -1.17 -19.46 -22.35
CA ILE A 643 -0.31 -18.33 -22.69
C ILE A 643 0.02 -17.51 -21.44
N PHE A 644 -0.98 -17.23 -20.60
CA PHE A 644 -0.82 -16.40 -19.42
C PHE A 644 -0.34 -17.17 -18.18
N PHE A 645 -0.68 -18.46 -18.05
CA PHE A 645 -0.50 -19.18 -16.80
C PHE A 645 0.27 -20.50 -16.94
N SER A 646 1.00 -20.86 -15.89
CA SER A 646 1.59 -22.19 -15.71
C SER A 646 0.51 -23.20 -15.30
N ASP A 647 0.78 -24.50 -15.46
CA ASP A 647 -0.14 -25.55 -15.01
C ASP A 647 -0.42 -25.49 -13.49
N ALA A 648 0.55 -25.01 -12.70
CA ALA A 648 0.38 -24.82 -11.26
C ALA A 648 -0.61 -23.70 -10.95
N GLN A 649 -0.53 -22.58 -11.68
CA GLN A 649 -1.47 -21.47 -11.56
C GLN A 649 -2.88 -21.86 -12.00
N ILE A 650 -3.00 -22.62 -13.11
CA ILE A 650 -4.30 -23.12 -13.60
C ILE A 650 -4.96 -24.04 -12.55
N LYS A 651 -4.19 -24.94 -11.93
CA LYS A 651 -4.69 -25.79 -10.82
C LYS A 651 -5.18 -24.99 -9.61
N LYS A 652 -4.64 -23.77 -9.40
CA LYS A 652 -5.06 -22.84 -8.35
C LYS A 652 -6.27 -21.96 -8.76
N GLY A 653 -6.85 -22.19 -9.93
CA GLY A 653 -8.07 -21.51 -10.39
C GLY A 653 -7.84 -20.36 -11.39
N ALA A 654 -6.61 -20.16 -11.88
CA ALA A 654 -6.33 -19.13 -12.87
C ALA A 654 -7.01 -19.45 -14.21
N SER A 655 -7.65 -18.45 -14.83
CA SER A 655 -8.48 -18.63 -16.03
C SER A 655 -8.56 -17.38 -16.90
N ILE A 656 -9.05 -17.55 -18.13
CA ILE A 656 -9.30 -16.46 -19.08
C ILE A 656 -10.78 -16.43 -19.46
N ILE A 657 -11.35 -15.23 -19.55
CA ILE A 657 -12.70 -14.98 -20.05
C ILE A 657 -12.60 -14.13 -21.32
N GLY A 658 -13.35 -14.51 -22.35
CA GLY A 658 -13.28 -13.84 -23.66
C GLY A 658 -12.05 -14.26 -24.46
N SER A 659 -11.69 -13.43 -25.45
CA SER A 659 -10.59 -13.71 -26.38
C SER A 659 -10.09 -12.43 -27.06
N LEU A 660 -8.93 -12.53 -27.71
CA LEU A 660 -8.38 -11.48 -28.57
C LEU A 660 -8.09 -12.06 -29.95
N SER A 661 -8.48 -11.35 -31.02
CA SER A 661 -8.16 -11.72 -32.40
C SER A 661 -6.68 -11.49 -32.71
N LYS A 662 -6.18 -12.07 -33.81
CA LYS A 662 -4.86 -11.73 -34.36
C LYS A 662 -4.76 -10.27 -34.76
N PHE A 663 -3.53 -9.80 -34.89
CA PHE A 663 -3.23 -8.43 -35.27
C PHE A 663 -3.67 -8.12 -36.70
N ASN A 664 -4.34 -6.98 -36.87
CA ASN A 664 -4.54 -6.32 -38.14
C ASN A 664 -3.98 -4.89 -38.08
N GLU A 665 -3.55 -4.38 -39.24
CA GLU A 665 -3.04 -3.00 -39.30
C GLU A 665 -4.11 -2.01 -38.83
N GLY A 666 -3.72 -1.09 -37.95
CA GLY A 666 -4.64 -0.13 -37.33
C GLY A 666 -5.20 -0.58 -35.96
N ASP A 667 -4.89 -1.79 -35.50
CA ASP A 667 -5.27 -2.25 -34.17
C ASP A 667 -4.70 -1.36 -33.06
N MET A 668 -5.51 -1.15 -32.02
CA MET A 668 -5.19 -0.46 -30.79
C MET A 668 -5.49 -1.38 -29.60
N MET A 669 -4.67 -1.31 -28.56
CA MET A 669 -4.86 -2.10 -27.35
C MET A 669 -4.99 -1.21 -26.11
N PHE A 670 -6.11 -1.37 -25.42
CA PHE A 670 -6.38 -0.79 -24.11
C PHE A 670 -6.06 -1.84 -23.06
N ILE A 671 -5.13 -1.54 -22.14
CA ILE A 671 -4.69 -2.48 -21.10
C ILE A 671 -5.00 -1.92 -19.70
N GLY A 672 -5.68 -2.71 -18.87
CA GLY A 672 -5.86 -2.42 -17.44
C GLY A 672 -5.33 -3.54 -16.56
N TRP A 673 -4.81 -3.21 -15.37
CA TRP A 673 -4.42 -4.23 -14.39
C TRP A 673 -4.52 -3.77 -12.94
N GLY A 674 -4.62 -4.74 -12.04
CA GLY A 674 -4.67 -4.47 -10.61
C GLY A 674 -5.03 -5.68 -9.76
N ARG A 675 -5.66 -5.41 -8.62
CA ARG A 675 -6.14 -6.42 -7.67
C ARG A 675 -7.58 -6.84 -8.02
N PRO A 676 -8.02 -8.06 -7.67
CA PRO A 676 -9.40 -8.50 -7.85
C PRO A 676 -10.27 -7.97 -6.71
N ASP A 677 -10.49 -6.66 -6.69
CA ASP A 677 -11.31 -6.01 -5.66
C ASP A 677 -12.30 -4.99 -6.27
N PRO A 678 -13.45 -4.72 -5.62
CA PRO A 678 -14.42 -3.76 -6.12
C PRO A 678 -13.87 -2.34 -6.29
N GLN A 679 -12.85 -1.94 -5.51
CA GLN A 679 -12.22 -0.62 -5.61
C GLN A 679 -11.61 -0.38 -7.01
N LYS A 680 -11.17 -1.42 -7.73
CA LYS A 680 -10.64 -1.30 -9.09
C LYS A 680 -11.69 -1.05 -10.18
N GLY A 681 -12.97 -1.30 -9.91
CA GLY A 681 -14.08 -0.86 -10.75
C GLY A 681 -14.09 -1.44 -12.17
N TYR A 682 -13.54 -2.64 -12.40
CA TYR A 682 -13.48 -3.28 -13.73
C TYR A 682 -14.81 -3.37 -14.47
N PRO A 683 -15.99 -3.56 -13.82
CA PRO A 683 -17.26 -3.50 -14.54
C PRO A 683 -17.45 -2.19 -15.31
N SER A 684 -17.01 -1.04 -14.79
CA SER A 684 -17.09 0.23 -15.51
C SER A 684 -16.23 0.21 -16.78
N THR A 685 -15.05 -0.41 -16.74
CA THR A 685 -14.16 -0.56 -17.91
C THR A 685 -14.85 -1.40 -18.99
N PHE A 686 -15.34 -2.60 -18.66
CA PHE A 686 -15.99 -3.47 -19.66
C PHE A 686 -17.32 -2.90 -20.15
N GLN A 687 -18.13 -2.32 -19.27
CA GLN A 687 -19.39 -1.68 -19.65
C GLN A 687 -19.12 -0.49 -20.60
N SER A 688 -18.11 0.33 -20.34
CA SER A 688 -17.75 1.45 -21.23
C SER A 688 -17.36 0.96 -22.63
N PHE A 689 -16.65 -0.17 -22.70
CA PHE A 689 -16.24 -0.77 -23.95
C PHE A 689 -17.43 -1.39 -24.71
N LEU A 690 -18.36 -2.05 -24.01
CA LEU A 690 -19.61 -2.52 -24.62
C LEU A 690 -20.42 -1.36 -25.19
N GLU A 691 -20.57 -0.27 -24.44
CA GLU A 691 -21.29 0.92 -24.92
C GLU A 691 -20.58 1.62 -26.09
N PHE A 692 -19.25 1.60 -26.13
CA PHE A 692 -18.47 2.04 -27.29
C PHE A 692 -18.78 1.19 -28.54
N LEU A 693 -18.86 -0.14 -28.40
CA LEU A 693 -19.18 -1.02 -29.52
C LEU A 693 -20.64 -0.87 -29.99
N LYS A 694 -21.57 -0.57 -29.07
CA LYS A 694 -22.99 -0.32 -29.40
C LYS A 694 -23.23 1.03 -30.10
N ASP A 695 -22.36 2.02 -29.92
CA ASP A 695 -22.62 3.40 -30.39
C ASP A 695 -22.71 3.47 -31.93
N PRO A 696 -23.86 3.81 -32.52
CA PRO A 696 -24.03 3.82 -33.98
C PRO A 696 -23.21 4.92 -34.67
N ASN A 697 -22.71 5.92 -33.93
CA ASN A 697 -21.93 7.03 -34.49
C ASN A 697 -20.45 6.71 -34.64
N ILE A 698 -20.01 5.53 -34.17
CA ILE A 698 -18.64 5.07 -34.29
C ILE A 698 -18.54 4.09 -35.45
N ASP A 699 -17.62 4.35 -36.36
CA ASP A 699 -17.38 3.52 -37.54
C ASP A 699 -17.05 2.06 -37.17
N LYS A 700 -17.59 1.11 -37.95
CA LYS A 700 -17.44 -0.32 -37.67
C LYS A 700 -15.98 -0.79 -37.72
N GLU A 701 -15.16 -0.22 -38.60
CA GLU A 701 -13.74 -0.56 -38.67
C GLU A 701 -12.99 -0.01 -37.45
N VAL A 702 -13.32 1.19 -36.96
CA VAL A 702 -12.78 1.69 -35.68
C VAL A 702 -13.09 0.70 -34.55
N LYS A 703 -14.33 0.21 -34.45
CA LYS A 703 -14.74 -0.76 -33.43
C LYS A 703 -13.98 -2.08 -33.53
N LYS A 704 -13.84 -2.64 -34.73
CA LYS A 704 -13.09 -3.89 -34.96
C LYS A 704 -11.63 -3.80 -34.55
N HIS A 705 -11.00 -2.63 -34.78
CA HIS A 705 -9.59 -2.39 -34.47
C HIS A 705 -9.33 -1.96 -33.02
N THR A 706 -10.37 -1.76 -32.21
CA THR A 706 -10.21 -1.37 -30.80
C THR A 706 -10.28 -2.63 -29.93
N LYS A 707 -9.20 -2.97 -29.22
CA LYS A 707 -9.11 -4.16 -28.36
C LYS A 707 -8.96 -3.79 -26.88
N LEU A 708 -9.55 -4.58 -25.99
CA LEU A 708 -9.47 -4.39 -24.54
C LEU A 708 -8.96 -5.67 -23.86
N ILE A 709 -7.95 -5.52 -23.00
CA ILE A 709 -7.57 -6.57 -22.06
C ILE A 709 -7.41 -6.01 -20.66
N VAL A 710 -7.99 -6.70 -19.69
CA VAL A 710 -7.84 -6.35 -18.27
C VAL A 710 -7.41 -7.58 -17.50
N GLY A 711 -6.46 -7.45 -16.59
CA GLY A 711 -6.03 -8.57 -15.75
C GLY A 711 -5.90 -8.23 -14.27
N ALA A 712 -6.31 -9.17 -13.42
CA ALA A 712 -6.14 -9.03 -11.98
C ALA A 712 -5.89 -10.40 -11.34
N GLY A 713 -5.62 -10.43 -10.03
CA GLY A 713 -5.58 -11.70 -9.27
C GLY A 713 -6.85 -12.54 -9.41
N ILE A 714 -6.84 -13.74 -8.81
CA ILE A 714 -7.98 -14.64 -8.85
C ILE A 714 -9.12 -14.06 -8.02
N TRP A 715 -10.31 -13.93 -8.61
CA TRP A 715 -11.54 -13.57 -7.91
C TRP A 715 -12.12 -14.74 -7.11
N ASP A 716 -12.79 -14.43 -6.00
CA ASP A 716 -13.67 -15.37 -5.33
C ASP A 716 -14.85 -15.75 -6.24
N GLU A 717 -15.22 -17.03 -6.22
CA GLU A 717 -16.34 -17.54 -7.01
C GLU A 717 -17.66 -16.91 -6.52
N GLY A 718 -18.41 -16.28 -7.44
CA GLY A 718 -19.65 -15.56 -7.12
C GLY A 718 -19.47 -14.09 -6.72
N ALA A 719 -18.25 -13.53 -6.79
CA ALA A 719 -18.05 -12.09 -6.61
C ALA A 719 -18.87 -11.30 -7.64
N ARG A 720 -19.76 -10.41 -7.16
CA ARG A 720 -20.72 -9.66 -8.00
C ARG A 720 -20.07 -8.94 -9.19
N ASP A 721 -18.98 -8.23 -8.94
CA ASP A 721 -18.26 -7.50 -9.99
C ASP A 721 -17.63 -8.44 -11.03
N PHE A 722 -17.23 -9.65 -10.63
CA PHE A 722 -16.70 -10.66 -11.55
C PHE A 722 -17.80 -11.28 -12.41
N GLU A 723 -18.99 -11.53 -11.86
CA GLU A 723 -20.17 -11.95 -12.63
C GLU A 723 -20.53 -10.90 -13.69
N TRP A 724 -20.54 -9.62 -13.34
CA TRP A 724 -20.78 -8.55 -14.31
C TRP A 724 -19.76 -8.55 -15.44
N VAL A 725 -18.47 -8.71 -15.13
CA VAL A 725 -17.43 -8.79 -16.17
C VAL A 725 -17.68 -9.97 -17.12
N LYS A 726 -18.05 -11.14 -16.60
CA LYS A 726 -18.39 -12.32 -17.42
C LYS A 726 -19.58 -12.04 -18.33
N ASP A 727 -20.67 -11.50 -17.79
CA ASP A 727 -21.90 -11.21 -18.53
C ASP A 727 -21.67 -10.16 -19.62
N ILE A 728 -20.90 -9.10 -19.33
CA ILE A 728 -20.60 -8.04 -20.29
C ILE A 728 -19.74 -8.58 -21.44
N ILE A 729 -18.74 -9.42 -21.16
CA ILE A 729 -17.93 -10.05 -22.22
C ILE A 729 -18.79 -10.93 -23.12
N GLN A 730 -19.72 -11.72 -22.58
CA GLN A 730 -20.64 -12.52 -23.39
C GLN A 730 -21.53 -11.65 -24.30
N GLN A 731 -21.97 -10.48 -23.80
CA GLN A 731 -22.69 -9.50 -24.63
C GLN A 731 -21.81 -8.95 -25.76
N ILE A 732 -20.54 -8.63 -25.49
CA ILE A 732 -19.58 -8.19 -26.51
C ILE A 732 -19.41 -9.27 -27.60
N GLU A 733 -19.29 -10.53 -27.21
CA GLU A 733 -19.08 -11.66 -28.14
C GLU A 733 -20.29 -11.98 -29.03
N SER A 734 -21.50 -11.58 -28.62
CA SER A 734 -22.75 -11.82 -29.36
C SER A 734 -23.23 -10.59 -30.15
N LEU A 735 -22.71 -9.40 -29.82
CA LEU A 735 -23.10 -8.14 -30.45
C LEU A 735 -22.85 -8.14 -31.97
N ASP A 736 -23.79 -7.56 -32.71
CA ASP A 736 -23.75 -7.42 -34.17
C ASP A 736 -23.49 -8.74 -34.93
N GLY A 737 -24.02 -9.86 -34.42
CA GLY A 737 -23.79 -11.19 -35.00
C GLY A 737 -22.42 -11.78 -34.70
N GLY A 738 -21.76 -11.29 -33.65
CA GLY A 738 -20.48 -11.79 -33.15
C GLY A 738 -19.24 -11.24 -33.85
N ILE A 739 -19.37 -10.14 -34.61
CA ILE A 739 -18.25 -9.51 -35.32
C ILE A 739 -17.18 -8.93 -34.38
N TYR A 740 -17.52 -8.70 -33.10
CA TYR A 740 -16.59 -8.23 -32.07
C TYR A 740 -16.10 -9.35 -31.14
N LYS A 741 -16.41 -10.61 -31.46
CA LYS A 741 -15.78 -11.74 -30.79
C LYS A 741 -14.26 -11.65 -31.01
N GLY A 742 -13.49 -11.66 -29.92
CA GLY A 742 -12.06 -11.39 -29.99
C GLY A 742 -11.65 -9.92 -29.79
N ASN A 743 -12.56 -9.04 -29.33
CA ASN A 743 -12.20 -7.66 -28.99
C ASN A 743 -11.95 -7.42 -27.50
N ALA A 744 -12.39 -8.32 -26.61
CA ALA A 744 -12.28 -8.13 -25.16
C ALA A 744 -11.88 -9.43 -24.45
N CYS A 745 -10.96 -9.30 -23.51
CA CYS A 745 -10.45 -10.41 -22.71
C CYS A 745 -10.23 -9.99 -21.26
N TYR A 746 -10.61 -10.85 -20.32
CA TYR A 746 -10.27 -10.70 -18.91
C TYR A 746 -9.33 -11.84 -18.46
N VAL A 747 -8.22 -11.45 -17.83
CA VAL A 747 -7.20 -12.35 -17.29
C VAL A 747 -7.42 -12.52 -15.78
N ASN A 748 -8.00 -13.65 -15.37
CA ASN A 748 -8.28 -13.98 -13.97
C ASN A 748 -7.12 -14.76 -13.35
N GLY A 749 -6.12 -14.04 -12.87
CA GLY A 749 -4.85 -14.53 -12.35
C GLY A 749 -3.73 -13.52 -12.60
N PHE A 750 -2.57 -13.72 -11.99
CA PHE A 750 -1.46 -12.75 -12.04
C PHE A 750 -1.22 -12.17 -13.46
N PHE A 751 -1.41 -10.86 -13.60
CA PHE A 751 -1.24 -10.17 -14.87
C PHE A 751 0.18 -9.60 -15.01
N PRO A 752 0.94 -9.97 -16.06
CA PRO A 752 2.30 -9.48 -16.25
C PRO A 752 2.34 -7.98 -16.55
N ASN A 753 2.84 -7.16 -15.62
CA ASN A 753 2.95 -5.71 -15.79
C ASN A 753 3.83 -5.32 -17.01
N ARG A 754 4.81 -6.14 -17.39
CA ARG A 754 5.63 -5.96 -18.61
C ARG A 754 4.78 -5.83 -19.90
N LEU A 755 3.57 -6.38 -19.92
CA LEU A 755 2.65 -6.25 -21.07
C LEU A 755 2.19 -4.81 -21.33
N VAL A 756 2.41 -3.87 -20.41
CA VAL A 756 2.21 -2.45 -20.67
C VAL A 756 3.01 -1.94 -21.88
N GLY A 757 4.13 -2.60 -22.22
CA GLY A 757 4.89 -2.32 -23.44
C GLY A 757 4.17 -2.69 -24.74
N CYS A 758 3.07 -3.42 -24.66
CA CYS A 758 2.17 -3.75 -25.78
C CYS A 758 0.93 -2.83 -25.84
N ALA A 759 0.73 -1.95 -24.85
CA ALA A 759 -0.45 -1.10 -24.76
C ALA A 759 -0.33 0.13 -25.67
N THR A 760 -1.44 0.46 -26.35
CA THR A 760 -1.62 1.78 -26.97
C THR A 760 -1.99 2.79 -25.88
N TYR A 761 -2.99 2.46 -25.07
CA TYR A 761 -3.43 3.21 -23.90
C TYR A 761 -3.59 2.26 -22.71
N SER A 762 -3.38 2.78 -21.50
CA SER A 762 -3.81 2.09 -20.29
C SER A 762 -5.17 2.62 -19.83
N ILE A 763 -5.97 1.78 -19.17
CA ILE A 763 -7.27 2.16 -18.63
C ILE A 763 -7.41 1.71 -17.16
N PHE A 764 -7.70 2.65 -16.27
CA PHE A 764 -7.88 2.41 -14.84
C PHE A 764 -9.14 3.11 -14.32
N SER A 765 -10.21 2.34 -14.12
CA SER A 765 -11.53 2.85 -13.69
C SER A 765 -11.79 2.63 -12.20
N SER A 766 -10.79 2.87 -11.35
CA SER A 766 -10.94 2.69 -9.91
C SER A 766 -12.04 3.60 -9.35
N ARG A 767 -12.85 3.07 -8.43
CA ARG A 767 -13.94 3.81 -7.76
C ARG A 767 -13.39 4.93 -6.87
N PHE A 768 -12.28 4.64 -6.22
CA PHE A 768 -11.45 5.57 -5.48
C PHE A 768 -10.02 5.06 -5.54
N GLU A 769 -9.03 5.95 -5.60
CA GLU A 769 -7.62 5.56 -5.70
C GLU A 769 -6.77 6.67 -5.09
N PRO A 770 -6.33 6.54 -3.83
CA PRO A 770 -5.82 7.68 -3.07
C PRO A 770 -4.69 8.45 -3.75
N CYS A 771 -3.73 7.74 -4.33
CA CYS A 771 -2.66 8.33 -5.13
C CYS A 771 -2.63 7.76 -6.55
N GLY A 772 -2.74 6.43 -6.72
CA GLY A 772 -2.73 5.80 -8.06
C GLY A 772 -1.34 5.58 -8.62
N ILE A 773 -0.62 4.60 -8.07
CA ILE A 773 0.75 4.28 -8.50
C ILE A 773 0.83 3.55 -9.85
N THR A 774 -0.21 2.80 -10.24
CA THR A 774 -0.23 1.98 -11.47
C THR A 774 -0.18 2.80 -12.76
N PRO A 775 -0.90 3.93 -12.89
CA PRO A 775 -0.69 4.88 -14.00
C PRO A 775 0.78 5.28 -14.24
N LEU A 776 1.61 5.29 -13.21
CA LEU A 776 3.01 5.69 -13.33
C LEU A 776 3.87 4.62 -14.02
N GLU A 777 3.48 3.35 -13.88
CA GLU A 777 4.05 2.25 -14.67
C GLU A 777 3.71 2.44 -16.16
N SER A 778 2.49 2.88 -16.49
CA SER A 778 2.12 3.25 -17.85
C SER A 778 2.99 4.37 -18.39
N PHE A 779 3.23 5.42 -17.61
CA PHE A 779 4.09 6.52 -18.01
C PHE A 779 5.54 6.08 -18.27
N ALA A 780 6.10 5.23 -17.40
CA ALA A 780 7.44 4.66 -17.58
C ALA A 780 7.58 3.82 -18.85
N ALA A 781 6.48 3.30 -19.39
CA ALA A 781 6.42 2.55 -20.65
C ALA A 781 6.03 3.43 -21.86
N GLY A 782 5.87 4.74 -21.66
CA GLY A 782 5.36 5.66 -22.68
C GLY A 782 3.93 5.31 -23.12
N THR A 783 3.07 4.95 -22.17
CA THR A 783 1.66 4.62 -22.42
C THR A 783 0.78 5.69 -21.80
N PRO A 784 0.05 6.49 -22.61
CA PRO A 784 -0.93 7.44 -22.10
C PRO A 784 -2.09 6.72 -21.37
N VAL A 785 -2.73 7.41 -20.43
CA VAL A 785 -3.65 6.77 -19.47
C VAL A 785 -5.07 7.34 -19.57
N ILE A 786 -6.07 6.46 -19.60
CA ILE A 786 -7.48 6.76 -19.34
C ILE A 786 -7.78 6.42 -17.88
N SER A 787 -8.37 7.35 -17.14
CA SER A 787 -8.78 7.08 -15.76
C SER A 787 -10.06 7.79 -15.35
N ASN A 788 -10.63 7.39 -14.22
CA ASN A 788 -11.68 8.16 -13.58
C ASN A 788 -11.07 9.43 -12.96
N ASN A 789 -11.83 10.53 -12.96
CA ASN A 789 -11.47 11.78 -12.30
C ASN A 789 -11.68 11.68 -10.77
N THR A 790 -11.00 10.72 -10.14
CA THR A 790 -11.13 10.40 -8.71
C THR A 790 -9.76 10.14 -8.12
N GLY A 791 -9.55 10.50 -6.85
CA GLY A 791 -8.33 10.16 -6.15
C GLY A 791 -7.11 10.96 -6.61
N GLY A 792 -5.95 10.33 -6.70
CA GLY A 792 -4.70 10.98 -7.11
C GLY A 792 -4.44 11.01 -8.61
N ALA A 793 -5.18 10.21 -9.40
CA ALA A 793 -5.01 10.20 -10.86
C ALA A 793 -5.13 11.60 -11.51
N PRO A 794 -6.06 12.49 -11.09
CA PRO A 794 -6.15 13.85 -11.62
C PRO A 794 -4.96 14.76 -11.27
N ASP A 795 -4.13 14.41 -10.29
CA ASP A 795 -2.95 15.22 -9.96
C ASP A 795 -1.92 15.15 -11.09
N PHE A 796 -1.78 14.00 -11.76
CA PHE A 796 -0.73 13.78 -12.76
C PHE A 796 -1.23 13.39 -14.15
N ILE A 797 -2.48 12.96 -14.34
CA ILE A 797 -3.06 12.73 -15.68
C ILE A 797 -3.64 14.04 -16.20
N THR A 798 -3.04 14.57 -17.27
CA THR A 798 -3.50 15.78 -17.96
C THR A 798 -3.87 15.47 -19.40
N ALA A 799 -4.52 16.41 -20.09
CA ALA A 799 -4.87 16.26 -21.50
C ALA A 799 -3.65 16.07 -22.43
N THR A 800 -2.43 16.33 -21.96
CA THR A 800 -1.18 16.09 -22.71
C THR A 800 -0.66 14.67 -22.57
N ARG A 801 -1.23 13.83 -21.69
CA ARG A 801 -0.76 12.45 -21.43
C ARG A 801 -1.86 11.44 -21.13
N GLY A 802 -3.12 11.80 -21.35
CA GLY A 802 -4.24 10.94 -21.04
C GLY A 802 -5.60 11.62 -21.06
N TYR A 803 -6.59 10.90 -20.54
CA TYR A 803 -7.97 11.33 -20.46
C TYR A 803 -8.56 10.98 -19.10
N LEU A 804 -9.42 11.85 -18.60
CA LEU A 804 -10.17 11.66 -17.37
C LEU A 804 -11.66 11.71 -17.66
N THR A 805 -12.45 10.96 -16.88
CA THR A 805 -13.90 11.18 -16.82
C THR A 805 -14.20 12.63 -16.39
N LYS A 806 -15.41 13.11 -16.61
CA LYS A 806 -15.78 14.49 -16.24
C LYS A 806 -15.98 14.58 -14.73
N ARG A 807 -16.63 13.57 -14.15
CA ARG A 807 -16.98 13.50 -12.73
C ARG A 807 -16.20 12.41 -11.99
N PRO A 808 -16.00 12.57 -10.66
CA PRO A 808 -15.50 11.49 -9.83
C PRO A 808 -16.49 10.32 -9.78
N TYR A 809 -16.02 9.13 -9.45
CA TYR A 809 -16.90 7.96 -9.40
C TYR A 809 -17.87 8.01 -8.21
N LEU A 810 -17.39 8.44 -7.03
CA LEU A 810 -18.17 8.50 -5.80
C LEU A 810 -18.99 9.80 -5.67
N ILE A 811 -19.54 10.30 -6.78
CA ILE A 811 -20.47 11.45 -6.77
C ILE A 811 -21.66 11.20 -5.87
N ASN A 812 -22.20 12.27 -5.30
CA ASN A 812 -23.33 12.26 -4.39
C ASN A 812 -24.52 11.51 -5.02
N PRO A 813 -25.17 10.57 -4.32
CA PRO A 813 -26.29 9.81 -4.87
C PRO A 813 -27.45 10.68 -5.39
N THR A 814 -27.61 11.89 -4.83
CA THR A 814 -28.62 12.84 -5.29
C THR A 814 -28.40 13.33 -6.73
N GLU A 815 -27.17 13.27 -7.24
CA GLU A 815 -26.82 13.64 -8.62
C GLU A 815 -27.11 12.52 -9.64
N LEU A 816 -27.40 11.31 -9.17
CA LEU A 816 -27.62 10.14 -10.04
C LEU A 816 -29.07 10.02 -10.52
N ASN A 817 -29.99 10.86 -10.02
CA ASN A 817 -31.43 10.81 -10.31
C ASN A 817 -32.03 9.40 -10.15
N ILE A 818 -31.64 8.69 -9.10
CA ILE A 818 -32.13 7.32 -8.82
C ILE A 818 -33.63 7.37 -8.51
N PRO A 819 -34.48 6.61 -9.22
CA PRO A 819 -35.92 6.60 -8.95
C PRO A 819 -36.23 6.06 -7.55
N ALA A 820 -37.14 6.73 -6.83
CA ALA A 820 -37.44 6.45 -5.43
C ALA A 820 -37.95 5.01 -5.22
N GLU A 821 -38.73 4.50 -6.18
CA GLU A 821 -39.27 3.14 -6.19
C GLU A 821 -38.21 2.04 -6.20
N VAL A 822 -37.01 2.32 -6.73
CA VAL A 822 -35.89 1.35 -6.75
C VAL A 822 -35.25 1.27 -5.36
N THR A 823 -35.29 2.36 -4.60
CA THR A 823 -34.70 2.48 -3.26
C THR A 823 -35.69 2.18 -2.12
N ALA A 824 -37.00 2.23 -2.39
CA ALA A 824 -38.02 2.08 -1.36
C ALA A 824 -37.98 0.71 -0.67
N GLY A 825 -37.97 0.71 0.66
CA GLY A 825 -38.02 -0.52 1.48
C GLY A 825 -36.76 -1.40 1.42
N LYS A 826 -35.67 -0.90 0.83
CA LYS A 826 -34.39 -1.62 0.71
C LYS A 826 -33.57 -1.53 1.98
N SER A 827 -32.84 -2.60 2.28
CA SER A 827 -31.81 -2.61 3.34
C SER A 827 -30.62 -1.71 2.97
N GLY A 828 -29.78 -1.36 3.95
CA GLY A 828 -28.59 -0.54 3.70
C GLY A 828 -27.64 -1.14 2.66
N ALA A 829 -27.45 -2.47 2.70
CA ALA A 829 -26.62 -3.18 1.74
C ALA A 829 -27.22 -3.17 0.32
N GLU A 830 -28.53 -3.37 0.20
CA GLU A 830 -29.22 -3.27 -1.09
C GLU A 830 -29.15 -1.85 -1.66
N LEU A 831 -29.37 -0.83 -0.82
CA LEU A 831 -29.23 0.58 -1.22
C LEU A 831 -27.81 0.89 -1.71
N GLY A 832 -26.79 0.45 -0.97
CA GLY A 832 -25.40 0.60 -1.39
C GLY A 832 -25.13 -0.02 -2.76
N ASN A 833 -25.65 -1.23 -2.99
CA ASN A 833 -25.53 -1.92 -4.28
C ASN A 833 -26.24 -1.20 -5.43
N ILE A 834 -27.43 -0.64 -5.17
CA ILE A 834 -28.19 0.13 -6.16
C ILE A 834 -27.43 1.41 -6.53
N ILE A 835 -27.01 2.20 -5.54
CA ILE A 835 -26.26 3.44 -5.76
C ILE A 835 -25.00 3.17 -6.57
N ASP A 836 -24.24 2.15 -6.19
CA ASP A 836 -23.02 1.74 -6.88
C ASP A 836 -23.27 1.31 -8.33
N SER A 837 -24.39 0.60 -8.60
CA SER A 837 -24.78 0.23 -9.96
C SER A 837 -25.08 1.45 -10.83
N TYR A 838 -25.76 2.46 -10.28
CA TYR A 838 -26.02 3.72 -10.99
C TYR A 838 -24.73 4.52 -11.24
N ARG A 839 -23.82 4.58 -10.26
CA ARG A 839 -22.49 5.17 -10.43
C ARG A 839 -21.69 4.46 -11.52
N MET A 840 -21.66 3.13 -11.51
CA MET A 840 -20.98 2.30 -12.51
C MET A 840 -21.46 2.63 -13.92
N ASN A 841 -22.77 2.67 -14.14
CA ASN A 841 -23.35 2.97 -15.45
C ASN A 841 -23.06 4.41 -15.90
N ALA A 842 -23.22 5.40 -15.01
CA ALA A 842 -22.90 6.79 -15.33
C ALA A 842 -21.40 6.97 -15.67
N ASN A 843 -20.53 6.35 -14.89
CA ASN A 843 -19.08 6.38 -15.11
C ASN A 843 -18.67 5.66 -16.41
N ALA A 844 -19.31 4.54 -16.74
CA ALA A 844 -19.07 3.81 -17.98
C ALA A 844 -19.35 4.66 -19.23
N LEU A 845 -20.38 5.52 -19.19
CA LEU A 845 -20.67 6.45 -20.30
C LEU A 845 -19.59 7.52 -20.46
N GLU A 846 -19.04 8.04 -19.36
CA GLU A 846 -17.94 9.02 -19.43
C GLU A 846 -16.61 8.37 -19.85
N LEU A 847 -16.37 7.13 -19.43
CA LEU A 847 -15.24 6.34 -19.94
C LEU A 847 -15.38 6.04 -21.42
N LYS A 848 -16.60 5.80 -21.92
CA LYS A 848 -16.87 5.66 -23.36
C LYS A 848 -16.43 6.92 -24.11
N ASP A 849 -16.78 8.11 -23.62
CA ASP A 849 -16.33 9.38 -24.21
C ASP A 849 -14.79 9.47 -24.27
N CYS A 850 -14.09 8.98 -23.24
CA CYS A 850 -12.64 8.90 -23.23
C CYS A 850 -12.08 7.93 -24.28
N LEU A 851 -12.71 6.75 -24.45
CA LEU A 851 -12.35 5.79 -25.50
C LEU A 851 -12.54 6.40 -26.90
N ILE A 852 -13.63 7.13 -27.12
CA ILE A 852 -13.88 7.85 -28.39
C ILE A 852 -12.77 8.88 -28.65
N ALA A 853 -12.40 9.67 -27.64
CA ALA A 853 -11.33 10.66 -27.77
C ALA A 853 -9.98 10.01 -28.08
N ALA A 854 -9.61 8.95 -27.34
CA ALA A 854 -8.35 8.24 -27.51
C ALA A 854 -8.21 7.58 -28.89
N THR A 855 -9.29 6.93 -29.38
CA THR A 855 -9.31 6.30 -30.71
C THR A 855 -9.29 7.33 -31.84
N LYS A 856 -9.95 8.48 -31.67
CA LYS A 856 -9.88 9.59 -32.62
C LYS A 856 -8.47 10.17 -32.69
N ASP A 857 -7.86 10.48 -31.55
CA ASP A 857 -6.55 11.13 -31.48
C ASP A 857 -5.42 10.22 -32.00
N TYR A 858 -5.53 8.90 -31.81
CA TYR A 858 -4.59 7.93 -32.39
C TYR A 858 -4.61 7.92 -33.93
N LYS A 859 -5.77 8.17 -34.54
CA LYS A 859 -5.95 8.16 -36.00
C LYS A 859 -5.67 9.51 -36.66
N LEU A 860 -5.44 10.57 -35.89
CA LEU A 860 -5.12 11.90 -36.44
C LEU A 860 -3.75 11.85 -37.12
N GLN A 861 -3.72 12.23 -38.40
CA GLN A 861 -2.47 12.40 -39.12
C GLN A 861 -1.70 13.58 -38.53
N PRO A 862 -0.37 13.44 -38.34
CA PRO A 862 0.45 14.56 -37.92
C PRO A 862 0.47 15.66 -38.98
N GLU A 863 0.58 16.91 -38.55
CA GLU A 863 0.97 18.00 -39.44
C GLU A 863 2.43 17.79 -39.90
N GLU A 864 2.77 18.25 -41.11
CA GLU A 864 4.12 18.08 -41.65
C GLU A 864 5.18 18.69 -40.72
N GLY A 865 6.18 17.87 -40.36
CA GLY A 865 7.26 18.27 -39.44
C GLY A 865 6.89 18.25 -37.95
N LYS A 866 5.70 17.79 -37.57
CA LYS A 866 5.26 17.66 -36.16
C LYS A 866 5.01 16.22 -35.76
N LEU A 867 5.05 15.96 -34.46
CA LEU A 867 4.62 14.69 -33.88
C LEU A 867 3.10 14.55 -34.02
N SER A 868 2.61 13.31 -34.12
CA SER A 868 1.17 13.07 -33.97
C SER A 868 0.77 13.33 -32.52
N LYS A 869 -0.49 13.68 -32.29
CA LYS A 869 -1.00 13.91 -30.92
C LYS A 869 -0.74 12.73 -29.99
N TYR A 870 -0.86 11.49 -30.48
CA TYR A 870 -0.51 10.31 -29.71
C TYR A 870 1.00 10.25 -29.38
N ALA A 871 1.87 10.53 -30.35
CA ALA A 871 3.32 10.56 -30.10
C ALA A 871 3.72 11.67 -29.12
N GLU A 872 3.05 12.83 -29.14
CA GLU A 872 3.21 13.87 -28.12
C GLU A 872 2.83 13.37 -26.73
N MET A 873 1.72 12.63 -26.61
CA MET A 873 1.31 12.03 -25.33
C MET A 873 2.30 10.99 -24.83
N VAL A 874 2.83 10.15 -25.72
CA VAL A 874 3.85 9.15 -25.37
C VAL A 874 5.12 9.83 -24.88
N LYS A 875 5.57 10.89 -25.57
CA LYS A 875 6.73 11.68 -25.19
C LYS A 875 6.53 12.37 -23.85
N ASP A 876 5.38 13.00 -23.63
CA ASP A 876 5.05 13.68 -22.37
C ASP A 876 5.01 12.67 -21.22
N ALA A 877 4.41 11.50 -21.41
CA ALA A 877 4.37 10.41 -20.43
C ALA A 877 5.79 9.93 -20.05
N LEU A 878 6.67 9.69 -21.02
CA LEU A 878 8.05 9.24 -20.80
C LEU A 878 8.92 10.27 -20.06
N ASN A 879 8.59 11.56 -20.15
CA ASN A 879 9.34 12.65 -19.52
C ASN A 879 8.77 13.05 -18.15
N GLN A 880 7.66 12.46 -17.71
CA GLN A 880 7.11 12.80 -16.39
C GLN A 880 8.01 12.33 -15.26
N LYS A 881 8.30 13.25 -14.35
CA LYS A 881 8.95 12.97 -13.07
C LYS A 881 7.92 13.07 -11.97
N ILE A 882 7.78 11.99 -11.21
CA ILE A 882 6.91 11.94 -10.04
C ILE A 882 7.64 11.34 -8.84
N ASP A 883 8.96 11.26 -8.89
CA ASP A 883 9.71 10.90 -7.70
C ASP A 883 9.57 11.99 -6.61
N TRP A 884 9.84 11.63 -5.36
CA TRP A 884 9.62 12.49 -4.19
C TRP A 884 10.35 13.85 -4.23
N HIS A 885 11.42 13.98 -5.03
CA HIS A 885 12.22 15.20 -5.13
C HIS A 885 11.98 16.00 -6.42
N ASN A 886 11.38 15.41 -7.47
CA ASN A 886 11.14 16.05 -8.76
C ASN A 886 9.66 16.05 -9.19
N ASN A 887 8.72 16.06 -8.27
CA ASN A 887 7.27 16.07 -8.56
C ASN A 887 6.62 17.45 -8.33
N ASN A 888 7.40 18.53 -8.47
CA ASN A 888 6.99 19.90 -8.17
C ASN A 888 5.83 20.41 -9.04
N ALA A 889 5.68 19.87 -10.25
CA ALA A 889 4.56 20.18 -11.14
C ALA A 889 3.18 19.85 -10.53
N TYR A 890 3.11 18.88 -9.62
CA TYR A 890 1.87 18.41 -9.00
C TYR A 890 1.63 19.02 -7.61
N ASN A 891 2.62 19.74 -7.09
CA ASN A 891 2.66 20.23 -5.73
C ASN A 891 2.84 21.76 -5.67
N GLY A 892 2.33 22.48 -6.67
CA GLY A 892 2.33 23.95 -6.68
C GLY A 892 3.74 24.58 -6.77
N GLY A 893 4.68 23.90 -7.44
CA GLY A 893 6.04 24.39 -7.68
C GLY A 893 7.10 23.90 -6.69
N LYS A 894 6.71 23.17 -5.64
CA LYS A 894 7.62 22.55 -4.67
C LYS A 894 7.58 21.03 -4.74
N SER A 895 8.68 20.33 -4.53
CA SER A 895 8.65 18.86 -4.44
C SER A 895 7.86 18.39 -3.21
N ALA A 896 7.41 17.13 -3.20
CA ALA A 896 6.77 16.54 -2.04
C ALA A 896 7.68 16.64 -0.81
N ASN A 897 8.97 16.30 -0.95
CA ASN A 897 9.95 16.46 0.12
C ASN A 897 9.99 17.89 0.65
N GLU A 898 10.12 18.88 -0.22
CA GLU A 898 10.19 20.29 0.18
C GLU A 898 8.93 20.70 0.95
N ARG A 899 7.74 20.25 0.51
CA ARG A 899 6.48 20.54 1.22
C ARG A 899 6.41 19.86 2.58
N TYR A 900 6.81 18.58 2.70
CA TYR A 900 6.89 17.92 4.00
C TYR A 900 7.88 18.64 4.92
N MET A 901 9.06 18.99 4.43
CA MET A 901 10.10 19.65 5.24
C MET A 901 9.71 21.07 5.64
N THR A 902 9.09 21.86 4.77
CA THR A 902 8.84 23.29 5.02
C THR A 902 7.43 23.63 5.51
N GLU A 903 6.42 22.85 5.13
CA GLU A 903 5.01 23.15 5.45
C GLU A 903 4.44 22.24 6.55
N VAL A 904 4.83 20.97 6.57
CA VAL A 904 4.36 20.00 7.58
C VAL A 904 5.26 20.06 8.81
N PHE A 905 6.55 19.79 8.60
CA PHE A 905 7.53 19.67 9.65
C PHE A 905 8.28 20.96 9.89
N GLU A 906 8.19 22.00 9.06
CA GLU A 906 8.88 23.30 9.22
C GLU A 906 10.34 23.18 9.72
N VAL A 907 11.10 22.25 9.15
CA VAL A 907 12.49 21.94 9.50
C VAL A 907 13.39 23.13 9.23
N ASP A 908 13.09 23.87 8.16
CA ASP A 908 13.76 25.10 7.73
C ASP A 908 13.70 26.22 8.79
N LYS A 909 12.71 26.20 9.69
CA LYS A 909 12.52 27.24 10.71
C LYS A 909 13.34 27.03 11.98
N GLY A 910 13.94 25.84 12.18
CA GLY A 910 14.71 25.52 13.38
C GLY A 910 13.84 25.27 14.63
N MET A 911 14.46 24.71 15.68
CA MET A 911 13.75 24.38 16.94
C MET A 911 13.22 25.62 17.68
N ASN A 912 13.91 26.77 17.56
CA ASN A 912 13.52 28.00 18.26
C ASN A 912 12.19 28.58 17.76
N ALA A 913 11.76 28.24 16.56
CA ALA A 913 10.47 28.68 16.00
C ALA A 913 9.28 27.82 16.46
N ARG A 914 9.52 26.75 17.23
CA ARG A 914 8.48 25.79 17.63
C ARG A 914 7.61 26.31 18.78
N ASN A 915 6.38 25.82 18.83
CA ASN A 915 5.48 26.06 19.96
C ASN A 915 5.73 25.05 21.09
N PHE A 916 6.34 25.52 22.17
CA PHE A 916 6.58 24.75 23.39
C PHE A 916 5.48 24.93 24.46
N GLU A 917 4.38 25.61 24.13
CA GLU A 917 3.21 25.65 25.01
C GLU A 917 2.69 24.23 25.26
N LYS A 918 2.26 24.00 26.50
CA LYS A 918 1.59 22.78 26.92
C LYS A 918 0.40 22.45 26.00
N LEU A 919 0.36 21.22 25.51
CA LEU A 919 -0.69 20.77 24.60
C LEU A 919 -2.03 20.64 25.35
N LYS A 920 -3.11 20.93 24.64
CA LYS A 920 -4.48 20.74 25.14
C LYS A 920 -4.92 19.30 24.85
N ARG A 921 -5.61 18.69 25.82
CA ARG A 921 -6.20 17.36 25.67
C ARG A 921 -7.18 17.31 24.48
N LEU A 922 -7.27 16.14 23.85
CA LEU A 922 -8.26 15.89 22.80
C LEU A 922 -9.58 15.36 23.36
N VAL A 923 -9.57 14.82 24.57
CA VAL A 923 -10.78 14.45 25.34
C VAL A 923 -11.33 15.63 26.14
N GLY A 924 -12.58 15.54 26.56
CA GLY A 924 -13.24 16.49 27.45
C GLY A 924 -12.82 16.30 28.92
N ASP A 925 -13.26 17.23 29.76
CA ASP A 925 -12.96 17.27 31.20
C ASP A 925 -14.15 16.83 32.08
N LYS A 926 -15.27 16.40 31.48
CA LYS A 926 -16.53 16.09 32.17
C LYS A 926 -17.26 14.91 31.56
N PHE A 927 -18.10 14.27 32.38
CA PHE A 927 -19.06 13.24 31.99
C PHE A 927 -20.50 13.76 32.18
N GLY A 928 -21.45 13.28 31.38
CA GLY A 928 -22.88 13.60 31.51
C GLY A 928 -23.35 14.94 30.93
N ILE A 929 -24.66 15.03 30.66
CA ILE A 929 -25.29 16.18 29.99
C ILE A 929 -25.48 17.38 30.94
N ALA A 930 -25.82 17.14 32.22
CA ALA A 930 -26.09 18.22 33.18
C ALA A 930 -24.83 19.04 33.55
N ASP A 931 -23.67 18.38 33.62
CA ASP A 931 -22.38 19.04 33.90
C ASP A 931 -21.80 19.73 32.65
N ALA A 932 -22.12 19.24 31.44
CA ALA A 932 -21.79 19.89 30.17
C ALA A 932 -22.72 21.08 29.83
N LEU A 933 -24.01 21.02 30.18
CA LEU A 933 -24.97 22.11 29.96
C LEU A 933 -24.76 23.29 30.92
N LYS A 934 -24.23 23.08 32.13
CA LYS A 934 -23.86 24.18 33.04
C LYS A 934 -22.81 25.13 32.43
N ASP A 935 -21.87 24.60 31.64
CA ASP A 935 -20.91 25.41 30.87
C ASP A 935 -21.47 25.82 29.49
N GLY A 936 -22.29 24.94 28.89
CA GLY A 936 -22.94 25.16 27.60
C GLY A 936 -23.93 26.32 27.62
N ALA A 937 -24.67 26.55 28.70
CA ALA A 937 -25.68 27.62 28.80
C ALA A 937 -25.10 29.03 28.56
N GLN A 938 -23.82 29.27 28.81
CA GLN A 938 -23.14 30.53 28.45
C GLN A 938 -22.78 30.63 26.96
N LYS A 939 -22.57 29.51 26.25
CA LYS A 939 -22.16 29.48 24.83
C LYS A 939 -23.29 29.15 23.85
N VAL A 940 -24.32 28.44 24.30
CA VAL A 940 -25.50 27.98 23.54
C VAL A 940 -26.35 29.15 23.06
N ARG A 941 -26.34 30.29 23.76
CA ARG A 941 -27.05 31.51 23.36
C ARG A 941 -26.57 32.13 22.04
N ASN A 942 -25.34 31.84 21.58
CA ASN A 942 -24.81 32.36 20.30
C ASN A 942 -24.88 31.38 19.13
N ARG A 943 -25.15 30.08 19.37
CA ARG A 943 -25.11 29.05 18.31
C ARG A 943 -26.50 28.71 17.76
N TRP A 944 -27.54 28.77 18.60
CA TRP A 944 -28.92 28.49 18.19
C TRP A 944 -29.47 29.51 17.19
N THR A 945 -29.01 30.75 17.22
CA THR A 945 -29.44 31.80 16.27
C THR A 945 -28.88 31.62 14.86
N ARG A 946 -27.82 30.82 14.65
CA ARG A 946 -27.25 30.55 13.31
C ARG A 946 -27.73 29.25 12.67
N ILE A 947 -28.20 28.28 13.47
CA ILE A 947 -28.66 26.97 12.96
C ILE A 947 -30.12 27.06 12.46
N LEU A 948 -30.92 27.98 13.02
CA LEU A 948 -32.33 28.18 12.62
C LEU A 948 -32.54 28.85 11.25
N ILE A 949 -31.48 29.19 10.51
CA ILE A 949 -31.56 29.75 9.15
C ILE A 949 -31.05 28.75 8.08
N GLY A 950 -30.48 27.61 8.48
CA GLY A 950 -29.83 26.64 7.58
C GLY A 950 -30.57 25.32 7.35
N THR A 951 -31.84 25.20 7.73
CA THR A 951 -32.68 24.02 7.42
C THR A 951 -33.36 24.23 6.07
N GLY A 952 -32.74 23.70 5.02
CA GLY A 952 -33.28 23.65 3.67
C GLY A 952 -32.74 22.43 2.93
N ILE A 953 -33.62 21.43 2.75
CA ILE A 953 -33.46 20.20 1.95
C ILE A 953 -32.77 19.03 2.67
N GLY A 954 -33.57 18.36 3.51
CA GLY A 954 -33.41 16.96 3.88
C GLY A 954 -34.77 16.27 3.72
N ILE A 955 -34.93 15.52 2.62
CA ILE A 955 -36.00 14.56 2.36
C ILE A 955 -35.24 13.36 1.75
N ALA A 956 -35.27 12.13 2.24
CA ALA A 956 -35.96 11.50 3.34
C ALA A 956 -35.03 10.42 3.93
N ALA A 957 -34.90 10.42 5.26
CA ALA A 957 -34.36 9.32 6.02
C ALA A 957 -35.47 8.30 6.25
N ALA A 958 -35.47 7.23 5.46
CA ALA A 958 -36.21 6.00 5.75
C ALA A 958 -35.41 4.83 5.17
N GLY A 959 -34.60 4.18 6.02
CA GLY A 959 -33.85 2.98 5.63
C GLY A 959 -32.42 2.90 6.17
N THR A 960 -32.21 3.08 7.47
CA THR A 960 -30.94 2.69 8.12
C THR A 960 -31.18 1.46 9.00
N ALA A 961 -30.90 0.28 8.43
CA ALA A 961 -30.69 -0.96 9.14
C ALA A 961 -29.65 -1.80 8.38
N ALA A 962 -28.40 -1.70 8.82
CA ALA A 962 -27.33 -2.71 8.88
C ALA A 962 -26.04 -2.00 9.31
#